data_AF-A0A3M0W632-F1
#
_entry.id   AF-A0A3M0W632-F1
#
_cell.length_a   1.000
_cell.length_b   1.000
_cell.length_c   1.000
_cell.angle_alpha   90.00
_cell.angle_beta   90.00
_cell.angle_gamma   90.00
#
_symmetry.space_group_name_H-M   'P 1'
#
loop_
_entity.id
_entity.type
_entity.pdbx_description
1 polymer ?
#
loop_
_entity_poly.entity_id
_entity_poly.type
_entity_poly.pdbx_seq_one_letter_code
_entity_poly.pdbx_strand_id
1 'polypeptide(L)'
;MVFRQWVLRCAPGITALLLLAVVEYNLQLARSVYCYVFYNYLEPGYTPSVVSQLLFGAYSILLHLLGVYFPIRLILATRRATKAVRAAHLDARANQARTNAAEDAVLPPVTHVIVMPCYKESVETIQEALAVLASHRDAREMYCVYLAMEERDSSASAISSQMTTLYAGRFMDMKTTIHPAGLPGESAGKSSNVSWAAREVIRSYPEESVQRDVLVTVMDSDSHLLDQYFQLLRARHSENRQSQPYALYVPPIIFDRNAANVPRLVRVADLMWCSAGLSCYQTGSQGSEIIIPTSVYTLSLPLIRLADGWDAGPTAIGEDMHMMLKCYFATRGEIHIESIASPASLCNVSVSRTGLGGWLEHHWARYSQGLRHMWGALDSGYAMGLWLDMDKEAREGRRGSSSSSSSRTPRTRKLSDTRIQKLDSSHARRSQSARFSLRTLTLFSRLFEAHFLVLHLLLIIITSAAFHSLPWSSRFPYLDWTMHLTEGLRGVSFALMTVYFVFIYTSYHQTCTAVREWETKQAGIYDESAFSYRKRWSPSSLIDYLLFPVAGMMFGSLPLLQAAVCHFWTEELVYLVSAKPVKILNYSLYMAPPTKAQRKRCSAVLEAFNKRFSAVYGDERWHHTLYPALLAPTRQAALLTSPAQPPPTIKGEQVPFLSIACLEPPSQGGEPFTQPTDGSYYLLDAASVVAVQVLDVQPGHRVLDLCAAPGGKSIAIAQTPGTSVDANEFDRARFKHLEANLRHHLPAEEDRWRVTNLDGTTSGGFEDGAYDRVLVDAPCSSERHIIHAHAKKSAAGQIADEMVNWKPTASALAKTQLALLKAALRAVKVGGRVVYATCSLSPEENDGVVDKYLQTAAKQENVSEKTRYGRIILPDHPSGHRWGPIFFAVLRKVERPPN
;
A
#
# COMPACT_ATOMS: atom_id res chain seq x y z
N MET A 1 -37.88 -13.97 -8.94
CA MET A 1 -36.70 -13.65 -8.10
C MET A 1 -35.64 -12.90 -8.90
N VAL A 2 -35.22 -13.43 -10.05
CA VAL A 2 -34.21 -12.81 -10.95
C VAL A 2 -34.54 -11.38 -11.39
N PHE A 3 -35.76 -11.10 -11.87
CA PHE A 3 -36.15 -9.74 -12.30
C PHE A 3 -36.11 -8.71 -11.14
N ARG A 4 -36.55 -9.10 -9.93
CA ARG A 4 -36.47 -8.24 -8.74
C ARG A 4 -35.02 -7.88 -8.42
N GLN A 5 -34.12 -8.86 -8.44
CA GLN A 5 -32.69 -8.63 -8.17
C GLN A 5 -32.07 -7.70 -9.21
N TRP A 6 -32.40 -7.91 -10.50
CA TRP A 6 -31.95 -7.03 -11.58
C TRP A 6 -32.45 -5.58 -11.41
N VAL A 7 -33.74 -5.37 -11.08
CA VAL A 7 -34.29 -4.02 -10.86
C VAL A 7 -33.60 -3.32 -9.69
N LEU A 8 -33.39 -4.02 -8.57
CA LEU A 8 -32.72 -3.46 -7.39
C LEU A 8 -31.26 -3.11 -7.69
N ARG A 9 -30.56 -3.99 -8.43
CA ARG A 9 -29.18 -3.78 -8.90
C ARG A 9 -29.06 -2.53 -9.76
N CYS A 10 -29.98 -2.35 -10.71
CA CYS A 10 -29.95 -1.27 -11.69
C CYS A 10 -30.60 0.03 -11.20
N ALA A 11 -31.06 0.10 -9.94
CA ALA A 11 -31.87 1.23 -9.46
C ALA A 11 -31.24 2.62 -9.73
N PRO A 12 -29.96 2.89 -9.44
CA PRO A 12 -29.33 4.17 -9.77
C PRO A 12 -29.32 4.51 -11.27
N GLY A 13 -29.09 3.50 -12.12
CA GLY A 13 -29.09 3.65 -13.58
C GLY A 13 -30.49 3.88 -14.13
N ILE A 14 -31.49 3.15 -13.63
CA ILE A 14 -32.90 3.30 -14.03
C ILE A 14 -33.38 4.71 -13.70
N THR A 15 -33.10 5.23 -12.50
CA THR A 15 -33.53 6.58 -12.12
C THR A 15 -32.85 7.68 -12.95
N ALA A 16 -31.58 7.48 -13.34
CA ALA A 16 -30.88 8.39 -14.24
C ALA A 16 -31.50 8.40 -15.65
N LEU A 17 -31.85 7.23 -16.20
CA LEU A 17 -32.55 7.13 -17.49
C LEU A 17 -33.95 7.76 -17.44
N LEU A 18 -34.69 7.55 -16.35
CA LEU A 18 -35.99 8.20 -16.15
C LEU A 18 -35.84 9.72 -16.09
N LEU A 19 -34.82 10.24 -15.42
CA LEU A 19 -34.53 11.67 -15.38
C LEU A 19 -34.20 12.22 -16.78
N LEU A 20 -33.38 11.51 -17.57
CA LEU A 20 -33.09 11.90 -18.96
C LEU A 20 -34.35 11.93 -19.84
N ALA A 21 -35.26 10.97 -19.68
CA ALA A 21 -36.53 10.96 -20.38
C ALA A 21 -37.41 12.16 -19.99
N VAL A 22 -37.45 12.51 -18.69
CA VAL A 22 -38.15 13.71 -18.21
C VAL A 22 -37.51 15.00 -18.76
N VAL A 23 -36.18 15.05 -18.83
CA VAL A 23 -35.44 16.18 -19.42
C VAL A 23 -35.78 16.35 -20.89
N GLU A 24 -35.69 15.28 -21.69
CA GLU A 24 -36.01 15.33 -23.13
C GLU A 24 -37.47 15.71 -23.36
N TYR A 25 -38.40 15.17 -22.57
CA TYR A 25 -39.81 15.52 -22.65
C TYR A 25 -40.08 17.00 -22.38
N ASN A 26 -39.38 17.61 -21.42
CA ASN A 26 -39.60 19.02 -21.05
C ASN A 26 -38.81 20.01 -21.92
N LEU A 27 -37.64 19.63 -22.43
CA LEU A 27 -36.73 20.55 -23.14
C LEU A 27 -36.66 20.33 -24.65
N GLN A 28 -37.15 19.18 -25.14
CA GLN A 28 -37.14 18.80 -26.56
C GLN A 28 -35.74 18.95 -27.21
N LEU A 29 -34.69 18.53 -26.50
CA LEU A 29 -33.29 18.76 -26.90
C LEU A 29 -32.92 18.01 -28.18
N ALA A 30 -33.38 16.77 -28.35
CA ALA A 30 -32.89 15.90 -29.41
C ALA A 30 -33.70 15.94 -30.71
N ARG A 31 -34.99 16.34 -30.70
CA ARG A 31 -35.93 16.22 -31.86
C ARG A 31 -35.74 14.91 -32.68
N SER A 32 -35.31 13.82 -32.03
CA SER A 32 -34.76 12.66 -32.75
C SER A 32 -35.86 11.64 -33.08
N VAL A 33 -35.76 11.05 -34.27
CA VAL A 33 -36.68 10.04 -34.82
C VAL A 33 -36.78 8.78 -33.95
N TYR A 34 -35.81 8.52 -33.05
CA TYR A 34 -35.83 7.35 -32.16
C TYR A 34 -36.76 7.49 -30.95
N CYS A 35 -37.04 8.72 -30.52
CA CYS A 35 -38.05 8.96 -29.49
C CYS A 35 -39.47 8.83 -30.07
N TYR A 36 -39.66 8.89 -31.38
CA TYR A 36 -40.97 8.84 -32.04
C TYR A 36 -41.85 7.63 -31.63
N VAL A 37 -41.22 6.50 -31.27
CA VAL A 37 -41.92 5.30 -30.78
C VAL A 37 -42.66 5.54 -29.46
N PHE A 38 -42.11 6.33 -28.53
CA PHE A 38 -42.79 6.73 -27.28
C PHE A 38 -43.77 7.89 -27.49
N TYR A 39 -43.56 8.67 -28.57
CA TYR A 39 -44.25 9.94 -28.83
C TYR A 39 -45.33 9.86 -29.91
N ASN A 40 -45.65 8.67 -30.44
CA ASN A 40 -46.66 8.45 -31.49
C ASN A 40 -48.10 8.94 -31.14
N TYR A 41 -48.31 9.52 -29.96
CA TYR A 41 -49.58 10.13 -29.53
C TYR A 41 -49.57 11.66 -29.46
N LEU A 42 -48.46 12.34 -29.82
CA LEU A 42 -48.34 13.79 -29.63
C LEU A 42 -48.01 14.50 -30.95
N GLU A 43 -48.98 15.27 -31.44
CA GLU A 43 -48.98 16.00 -32.72
C GLU A 43 -47.82 17.01 -32.88
N PRO A 44 -47.45 17.39 -34.12
CA PRO A 44 -46.47 18.44 -34.38
C PRO A 44 -46.98 19.79 -33.87
N GLY A 45 -46.34 20.32 -32.81
CA GLY A 45 -46.80 21.52 -32.08
C GLY A 45 -46.85 21.33 -30.57
N TYR A 46 -46.51 20.14 -30.07
CA TYR A 46 -46.57 19.78 -28.66
C TYR A 46 -45.76 20.70 -27.75
N THR A 47 -46.44 21.41 -26.85
CA THR A 47 -45.82 22.05 -25.68
C THR A 47 -45.87 21.07 -24.50
N PRO A 48 -44.77 20.83 -23.78
CA PRO A 48 -44.78 19.99 -22.58
C PRO A 48 -45.81 20.54 -21.60
N SER A 49 -46.64 19.67 -21.00
CA SER A 49 -47.65 20.09 -20.04
C SER A 49 -47.01 20.92 -18.91
N VAL A 50 -47.68 21.98 -18.48
CA VAL A 50 -47.24 22.82 -17.35
C VAL A 50 -46.95 21.96 -16.11
N VAL A 51 -47.76 20.92 -15.88
CA VAL A 51 -47.57 19.95 -14.79
C VAL A 51 -46.21 19.26 -14.87
N SER A 52 -45.79 18.80 -16.04
CA SER A 52 -44.48 18.17 -16.22
C SER A 52 -43.33 19.15 -15.98
N GLN A 53 -43.46 20.38 -16.47
CA GLN A 53 -42.45 21.43 -16.25
C GLN A 53 -42.31 21.75 -14.76
N LEU A 54 -43.42 21.83 -14.03
CA LEU A 54 -43.43 22.07 -12.59
C LEU A 54 -42.85 20.89 -11.80
N LEU A 55 -43.13 19.64 -12.19
CA LEU A 55 -42.56 18.46 -11.53
C LEU A 55 -41.04 18.38 -11.73
N PHE A 56 -40.57 18.58 -12.96
CA PHE A 56 -39.13 18.64 -13.26
C PHE A 56 -38.46 19.81 -12.53
N GLY A 57 -39.11 20.97 -12.50
CA GLY A 57 -38.62 22.14 -11.79
C GLY A 57 -38.52 21.91 -10.28
N ALA A 58 -39.56 21.37 -9.66
CA ALA A 58 -39.58 21.03 -8.24
C ALA A 58 -38.50 20.01 -7.88
N TYR A 59 -38.31 18.97 -8.70
CA TYR A 59 -37.24 17.98 -8.50
C TYR A 59 -35.85 18.60 -8.64
N SER A 60 -35.65 19.45 -9.65
CA SER A 60 -34.39 20.17 -9.85
C SER A 60 -34.06 21.08 -8.66
N ILE A 61 -35.04 21.83 -8.15
CA ILE A 61 -34.88 22.66 -6.95
C ILE A 61 -34.55 21.80 -5.73
N LEU A 62 -35.27 20.69 -5.53
CA LEU A 62 -35.01 19.77 -4.42
C LEU A 62 -33.56 19.26 -4.40
N LEU A 63 -33.03 18.81 -5.55
CA LEU A 63 -31.66 18.33 -5.63
C LEU A 63 -30.63 19.42 -5.31
N HIS A 64 -30.87 20.65 -5.75
CA HIS A 64 -30.00 21.79 -5.42
C HIS A 64 -30.12 22.21 -3.95
N LEU A 65 -31.31 22.14 -3.36
CA LEU A 65 -31.50 22.35 -1.91
C LEU A 65 -30.74 21.29 -1.10
N LEU A 66 -30.75 20.02 -1.52
CA LEU A 66 -29.91 18.97 -0.93
C LEU A 66 -28.41 19.28 -1.10
N GLY A 67 -28.01 19.80 -2.27
CA GLY A 67 -26.66 20.30 -2.55
C GLY A 67 -26.22 21.49 -1.68
N VAL A 68 -27.16 22.31 -1.20
CA VAL A 68 -26.92 23.39 -0.21
C VAL A 68 -26.94 22.86 1.22
N TYR A 69 -27.81 21.89 1.52
CA TYR A 69 -27.92 21.28 2.84
C TYR A 69 -26.65 20.50 3.22
N PHE A 70 -26.05 19.78 2.26
CA PHE A 70 -24.83 19.00 2.46
C PHE A 70 -23.67 19.81 3.10
N PRO A 71 -23.22 20.96 2.54
CA PRO A 71 -22.14 21.74 3.14
C PRO A 71 -22.51 22.33 4.51
N ILE A 72 -23.77 22.68 4.76
CA ILE A 72 -24.22 23.14 6.09
C ILE A 72 -24.01 22.01 7.12
N ARG A 73 -24.50 20.81 6.81
CA ARG A 73 -24.33 19.63 7.67
C ARG A 73 -22.85 19.32 7.90
N LEU A 74 -22.06 19.39 6.84
CA LEU A 74 -20.61 19.14 6.86
C LEU A 74 -19.85 20.12 7.76
N ILE A 75 -20.18 21.42 7.68
CA ILE A 75 -19.61 22.46 8.56
C ILE A 75 -19.90 22.14 10.03
N LEU A 76 -21.15 21.80 10.36
CA LEU A 76 -21.56 21.50 11.72
C LEU A 76 -20.88 20.23 12.25
N ALA A 77 -20.89 19.14 11.47
CA ALA A 77 -20.30 17.87 11.86
C ALA A 77 -18.78 17.97 12.05
N THR A 78 -18.08 18.66 11.13
CA THR A 78 -16.62 18.84 11.23
C THR A 78 -16.22 19.74 12.39
N ARG A 79 -17.02 20.76 12.73
CA ARG A 79 -16.80 21.57 13.96
C ARG A 79 -16.92 20.72 15.22
N ARG A 80 -17.92 19.84 15.29
CA ARG A 80 -18.08 18.89 16.40
C ARG A 80 -16.90 17.93 16.47
N ALA A 81 -16.49 17.35 15.35
CA ALA A 81 -15.31 16.47 15.27
C ALA A 81 -14.04 17.19 15.77
N THR A 82 -13.79 18.41 15.29
CA THR A 82 -12.64 19.22 15.71
C THR A 82 -12.64 19.47 17.22
N LYS A 83 -13.81 19.86 17.78
CA LYS A 83 -13.94 20.11 19.23
C LYS A 83 -13.71 18.83 20.03
N ALA A 84 -14.30 17.72 19.60
CA ALA A 84 -14.21 16.45 20.29
C ALA A 84 -12.78 15.88 20.28
N VAL A 85 -12.12 15.85 19.11
CA VAL A 85 -10.72 15.40 18.98
C VAL A 85 -9.79 16.28 19.83
N ARG A 86 -10.00 17.61 19.80
CA ARG A 86 -9.21 18.54 20.62
C ARG A 86 -9.41 18.30 22.12
N ALA A 87 -10.66 18.13 22.56
CA ALA A 87 -10.96 17.86 23.96
C ALA A 87 -10.30 16.55 24.43
N ALA A 88 -10.49 15.47 23.67
CA ALA A 88 -9.91 14.18 23.99
C ALA A 88 -8.37 14.25 24.03
N HIS A 89 -7.74 15.00 23.13
CA HIS A 89 -6.28 15.22 23.14
C HIS A 89 -5.80 16.00 24.36
N LEU A 90 -6.52 17.05 24.76
CA LEU A 90 -6.19 17.81 25.97
C LEU A 90 -6.33 16.95 27.23
N ASP A 91 -7.38 16.13 27.31
CA ASP A 91 -7.60 15.20 28.42
C ASP A 91 -6.48 14.16 28.49
N ALA A 92 -6.08 13.58 27.37
CA ALA A 92 -4.96 12.63 27.31
C ALA A 92 -3.64 13.25 27.81
N ARG A 93 -3.35 14.51 27.42
CA ARG A 93 -2.16 15.24 27.91
C ARG A 93 -2.23 15.56 29.40
N ALA A 94 -3.41 15.92 29.90
CA ALA A 94 -3.62 16.19 31.31
C ALA A 94 -3.47 14.92 32.16
N ASN A 95 -3.99 13.78 31.70
CA ASN A 95 -3.87 12.50 32.38
C ASN A 95 -2.42 12.01 32.40
N GLN A 96 -1.66 12.16 31.31
CA GLN A 96 -0.24 11.81 31.30
C GLN A 96 0.58 12.61 32.33
N ALA A 97 0.22 13.88 32.59
CA ALA A 97 0.85 14.68 33.63
C ALA A 97 0.49 14.21 35.06
N ARG A 98 -0.66 13.54 35.24
CA ARG A 98 -1.16 13.04 36.53
C ARG A 98 -0.71 11.61 36.84
N THR A 99 -0.50 10.76 35.85
CA THR A 99 -0.02 9.36 36.01
C THR A 99 1.38 9.25 36.61
N ASN A 100 2.10 10.36 36.78
CA ASN A 100 3.31 10.41 37.61
C ASN A 100 3.03 10.49 39.12
N ALA A 101 1.76 10.45 39.58
CA ALA A 101 1.40 10.72 40.97
C ALA A 101 0.30 9.84 41.63
N ALA A 102 -0.45 8.96 40.95
CA ALA A 102 -1.42 8.06 41.62
C ALA A 102 -1.93 6.90 40.74
N GLU A 103 -2.41 5.83 41.41
CA GLU A 103 -3.07 4.63 40.88
C GLU A 103 -4.36 4.95 40.09
N ASP A 104 -4.40 4.60 38.80
CA ASP A 104 -5.60 4.71 37.97
C ASP A 104 -6.60 3.58 38.26
N ALA A 105 -7.89 3.89 38.23
CA ALA A 105 -8.97 2.92 38.32
C ALA A 105 -8.84 1.90 37.17
N VAL A 106 -8.65 0.63 37.52
CA VAL A 106 -8.48 -0.47 36.55
C VAL A 106 -9.79 -0.69 35.78
N LEU A 107 -9.89 -0.13 34.58
CA LEU A 107 -10.95 -0.48 33.65
C LEU A 107 -10.89 -1.98 33.34
N PRO A 108 -12.02 -2.67 33.14
CA PRO A 108 -12.01 -4.08 32.76
C PRO A 108 -11.20 -4.29 31.47
N PRO A 109 -10.49 -5.42 31.34
CA PRO A 109 -9.73 -5.73 30.12
C PRO A 109 -10.69 -5.92 28.93
N VAL A 110 -10.33 -5.32 27.80
CA VAL A 110 -11.03 -5.49 26.52
C VAL A 110 -9.98 -5.91 25.50
N THR A 111 -10.21 -7.04 24.83
CA THR A 111 -9.33 -7.52 23.78
C THR A 111 -9.66 -6.82 22.46
N HIS A 112 -8.64 -6.21 21.85
CA HIS A 112 -8.72 -5.60 20.54
C HIS A 112 -8.17 -6.56 19.49
N VAL A 113 -9.07 -7.20 18.75
CA VAL A 113 -8.72 -7.97 17.56
C VAL A 113 -8.59 -7.00 16.39
N ILE A 114 -7.43 -6.94 15.75
CA ILE A 114 -7.17 -6.03 14.64
C ILE A 114 -7.00 -6.87 13.37
N VAL A 115 -7.99 -6.81 12.47
CA VAL A 115 -7.97 -7.53 11.19
C VAL A 115 -7.46 -6.60 10.09
N MET A 116 -6.31 -6.96 9.53
CA MET A 116 -5.65 -6.19 8.47
C MET A 116 -5.68 -7.00 7.16
N PRO A 117 -6.50 -6.60 6.17
CA PRO A 117 -6.53 -7.22 4.86
C PRO A 117 -5.25 -6.86 4.07
N CYS A 118 -4.55 -7.87 3.57
CA CYS A 118 -3.20 -7.74 3.01
C CYS A 118 -3.06 -8.25 1.56
N TYR A 119 -4.11 -8.14 0.74
CA TYR A 119 -4.08 -8.65 -0.65
C TYR A 119 -3.32 -7.70 -1.60
N LYS A 120 -2.23 -8.18 -2.22
CA LYS A 120 -1.32 -7.38 -3.08
C LYS A 120 -0.76 -6.13 -2.41
N GLU A 121 -0.59 -6.20 -1.09
CA GLU A 121 -0.03 -5.12 -0.29
C GLU A 121 1.49 -5.25 -0.23
N SER A 122 2.20 -4.12 -0.24
CA SER A 122 3.66 -4.14 -0.13
C SER A 122 4.10 -4.45 1.31
N VAL A 123 5.28 -5.05 1.45
CA VAL A 123 5.88 -5.34 2.76
C VAL A 123 6.03 -4.05 3.59
N GLU A 124 6.45 -2.96 2.94
CA GLU A 124 6.67 -1.66 3.60
C GLU A 124 5.37 -1.08 4.15
N THR A 125 4.27 -1.21 3.40
CA THR A 125 2.95 -0.71 3.81
C THR A 125 2.46 -1.44 5.06
N ILE A 126 2.49 -2.78 5.03
CA ILE A 126 2.08 -3.61 6.17
C ILE A 126 2.99 -3.34 7.38
N GLN A 127 4.31 -3.27 7.16
CA GLN A 127 5.27 -3.04 8.23
C GLN A 127 5.09 -1.65 8.87
N GLU A 128 4.79 -0.60 8.11
CA GLU A 128 4.58 0.74 8.67
C GLU A 128 3.35 0.76 9.60
N ALA A 129 2.23 0.17 9.17
CA ALA A 129 1.04 0.07 10.02
C ALA A 129 1.29 -0.79 11.27
N LEU A 130 1.97 -1.93 11.15
CA LEU A 130 2.34 -2.76 12.29
C LEU A 130 3.31 -2.07 13.24
N ALA A 131 4.25 -1.25 12.73
CA ALA A 131 5.17 -0.48 13.57
C ALA A 131 4.43 0.53 14.43
N VAL A 132 3.43 1.22 13.88
CA VAL A 132 2.57 2.14 14.64
C VAL A 132 1.81 1.38 15.72
N LEU A 133 1.11 0.30 15.36
CA LEU A 133 0.37 -0.50 16.36
C LEU A 133 1.30 -1.05 17.45
N ALA A 134 2.50 -1.50 17.09
CA ALA A 134 3.48 -2.04 18.03
C ALA A 134 4.10 -0.98 18.95
N SER A 135 3.94 0.32 18.64
CA SER A 135 4.38 1.41 19.51
C SER A 135 3.33 1.81 20.54
N HIS A 136 2.12 1.25 20.49
CA HIS A 136 1.05 1.55 21.44
C HIS A 136 1.35 0.91 22.81
N ARG A 137 0.90 1.57 23.89
CA ARG A 137 1.24 1.19 25.26
C ARG A 137 0.73 -0.20 25.64
N ASP A 138 -0.52 -0.49 25.25
CA ASP A 138 -1.22 -1.73 25.63
C ASP A 138 -1.12 -2.83 24.56
N ALA A 139 -0.28 -2.65 23.52
CA ALA A 139 -0.22 -3.56 22.37
C ALA A 139 0.06 -5.02 22.77
N ARG A 140 0.97 -5.23 23.73
CA ARG A 140 1.37 -6.56 24.22
C ARG A 140 0.33 -7.27 25.07
N GLU A 141 -0.62 -6.52 25.63
CA GLU A 141 -1.59 -7.06 26.59
C GLU A 141 -2.99 -7.16 25.98
N MET A 142 -3.30 -6.32 24.99
CA MET A 142 -4.67 -6.18 24.50
C MET A 142 -4.82 -6.47 23.00
N TYR A 143 -3.76 -6.43 22.19
CA TYR A 143 -3.91 -6.50 20.72
C TYR A 143 -3.68 -7.89 20.18
N CYS A 144 -4.67 -8.42 19.47
CA CYS A 144 -4.57 -9.64 18.68
C CYS A 144 -4.63 -9.29 17.19
N VAL A 145 -3.49 -9.30 16.51
CA VAL A 145 -3.41 -8.87 15.10
C VAL A 145 -3.62 -10.06 14.16
N TYR A 146 -4.57 -9.94 13.24
CA TYR A 146 -4.82 -10.91 12.17
C TYR A 146 -4.40 -10.33 10.83
N LEU A 147 -3.33 -10.89 10.24
CA LEU A 147 -2.99 -10.64 8.83
C LEU A 147 -3.91 -11.48 7.95
N ALA A 148 -4.86 -10.82 7.29
CA ALA A 148 -5.87 -11.44 6.43
C ALA A 148 -5.39 -11.46 4.97
N MET A 149 -4.70 -12.54 4.63
CA MET A 149 -4.05 -12.82 3.35
C MET A 149 -5.00 -13.51 2.35
N GLU A 150 -4.57 -13.56 1.08
CA GLU A 150 -5.30 -14.19 -0.02
C GLU A 150 -4.39 -15.22 -0.72
N GLU A 151 -4.85 -16.46 -0.90
CA GLU A 151 -4.07 -17.55 -1.52
C GLU A 151 -3.70 -17.23 -2.98
N ARG A 152 -4.55 -16.46 -3.68
CA ARG A 152 -4.31 -16.01 -5.06
C ARG A 152 -3.13 -15.03 -5.19
N ASP A 153 -2.59 -14.54 -4.08
CA ASP A 153 -1.35 -13.76 -4.04
C ASP A 153 -0.16 -14.67 -3.73
N SER A 154 0.70 -14.90 -4.72
CA SER A 154 1.89 -15.74 -4.58
C SER A 154 2.88 -15.26 -3.51
N SER A 155 2.82 -13.98 -3.13
CA SER A 155 3.70 -13.39 -2.11
C SER A 155 3.15 -13.51 -0.68
N ALA A 156 1.86 -13.83 -0.53
CA ALA A 156 1.15 -13.80 0.75
C ALA A 156 1.87 -14.57 1.87
N SER A 157 2.25 -15.83 1.62
CA SER A 157 2.88 -16.67 2.63
C SER A 157 4.24 -16.12 3.08
N ALA A 158 5.04 -15.60 2.15
CA ALA A 158 6.36 -15.06 2.45
C ALA A 158 6.24 -13.78 3.29
N ILE A 159 5.35 -12.87 2.89
CA ILE A 159 5.06 -11.61 3.61
C ILE A 159 4.55 -11.92 5.02
N SER A 160 3.56 -12.81 5.17
CA SER A 160 3.02 -13.15 6.50
C SER A 160 4.09 -13.71 7.43
N SER A 161 4.89 -14.67 6.94
CA SER A 161 5.95 -15.28 7.76
C SER A 161 7.01 -14.26 8.18
N GLN A 162 7.37 -13.35 7.28
CA GLN A 162 8.29 -12.25 7.58
C GLN A 162 7.72 -11.33 8.66
N MET A 163 6.47 -10.88 8.52
CA MET A 163 5.83 -9.96 9.48
C MET A 163 5.62 -10.61 10.85
N THR A 164 5.13 -11.86 10.90
CA THR A 164 4.97 -12.59 12.18
C THR A 164 6.30 -12.79 12.89
N THR A 165 7.38 -13.04 12.15
CA THR A 165 8.74 -13.16 12.73
C THR A 165 9.23 -11.81 13.24
N LEU A 166 9.05 -10.74 12.46
CA LEU A 166 9.53 -9.39 12.78
C LEU A 166 8.84 -8.80 14.03
N TYR A 167 7.55 -9.07 14.19
CA TYR A 167 6.73 -8.54 15.30
C TYR A 167 6.43 -9.56 16.41
N ALA A 168 7.17 -10.68 16.45
CA ALA A 168 7.03 -11.68 17.51
C ALA A 168 7.17 -11.04 18.91
N GLY A 169 6.18 -11.24 19.78
CA GLY A 169 6.14 -10.69 21.15
C GLY A 169 5.91 -9.18 21.24
N ARG A 170 5.47 -8.52 20.15
CA ARG A 170 5.07 -7.10 20.16
C ARG A 170 3.59 -6.89 20.44
N PHE A 171 2.77 -7.91 20.17
CA PHE A 171 1.34 -7.93 20.40
C PHE A 171 1.00 -9.04 21.40
N MET A 172 -0.21 -8.99 21.98
CA MET A 172 -0.74 -10.08 22.81
C MET A 172 -0.75 -11.39 22.00
N ASP A 173 -1.17 -11.31 20.74
CA ASP A 173 -1.07 -12.40 19.79
C ASP A 173 -1.03 -11.86 18.36
N MET A 174 -0.44 -12.62 17.44
CA MET A 174 -0.38 -12.27 16.01
C MET A 174 -0.58 -13.52 15.17
N LYS A 175 -1.68 -13.55 14.41
CA LYS A 175 -2.09 -14.68 13.57
C LYS A 175 -2.11 -14.30 12.10
N THR A 176 -1.92 -15.31 11.26
CA THR A 176 -2.10 -15.20 9.81
C THR A 176 -3.28 -16.05 9.41
N THR A 177 -4.14 -15.51 8.56
CA THR A 177 -5.25 -16.22 7.93
C THR A 177 -5.12 -16.08 6.42
N ILE A 178 -5.32 -17.15 5.67
CA ILE A 178 -5.21 -17.15 4.21
C ILE A 178 -6.57 -17.57 3.66
N HIS A 179 -7.25 -16.66 2.97
CA HIS A 179 -8.48 -16.95 2.25
C HIS A 179 -8.19 -17.86 1.03
N PRO A 180 -8.84 -19.04 0.92
CA PRO A 180 -8.55 -19.98 -0.16
C PRO A 180 -9.01 -19.53 -1.56
N ALA A 181 -8.29 -19.98 -2.58
CA ALA A 181 -8.65 -19.83 -3.98
C ALA A 181 -9.78 -20.79 -4.38
N GLY A 182 -10.67 -20.34 -5.27
CA GLY A 182 -11.66 -21.23 -5.91
C GLY A 182 -12.91 -21.55 -5.07
N LEU A 183 -13.12 -20.89 -3.93
CA LEU A 183 -14.36 -21.03 -3.18
C LEU A 183 -15.58 -20.55 -4.01
N PRO A 184 -16.62 -21.38 -4.20
CA PRO A 184 -17.76 -21.02 -5.03
C PRO A 184 -18.50 -19.78 -4.53
N GLY A 185 -18.55 -18.75 -5.37
CA GLY A 185 -19.24 -17.50 -5.05
C GLY A 185 -18.45 -16.52 -4.17
N GLU A 186 -17.18 -16.81 -3.83
CA GLU A 186 -16.32 -15.88 -3.08
C GLU A 186 -15.29 -15.20 -4.00
N SER A 187 -15.35 -13.87 -4.07
CA SER A 187 -14.44 -13.04 -4.87
C SER A 187 -13.10 -12.82 -4.15
N ALA A 188 -12.03 -12.49 -4.88
CA ALA A 188 -10.78 -12.08 -4.23
C ALA A 188 -10.89 -10.63 -3.76
N GLY A 189 -10.36 -10.32 -2.57
CA GLY A 189 -10.30 -8.94 -2.09
C GLY A 189 -10.55 -8.81 -0.59
N LYS A 190 -10.66 -7.55 -0.15
CA LYS A 190 -10.78 -7.20 1.27
C LYS A 190 -11.94 -7.91 1.98
N SER A 191 -13.14 -7.92 1.41
CA SER A 191 -14.32 -8.51 2.08
C SER A 191 -14.14 -10.00 2.38
N SER A 192 -13.65 -10.79 1.41
CA SER A 192 -13.44 -12.23 1.58
C SER A 192 -12.32 -12.56 2.57
N ASN A 193 -11.22 -11.80 2.52
CA ASN A 193 -10.13 -11.94 3.49
C ASN A 193 -10.60 -11.63 4.90
N VAL A 194 -11.35 -10.54 5.09
CA VAL A 194 -11.92 -10.16 6.39
C VAL A 194 -12.96 -11.17 6.84
N SER A 195 -13.82 -11.68 5.95
CA SER A 195 -14.80 -12.73 6.25
C SER A 195 -14.11 -14.00 6.77
N TRP A 196 -13.05 -14.43 6.08
CA TRP A 196 -12.27 -15.60 6.47
C TRP A 196 -11.61 -15.41 7.85
N ALA A 197 -10.96 -14.26 8.07
CA ALA A 197 -10.38 -13.92 9.35
C ALA A 197 -11.43 -13.84 10.47
N ALA A 198 -12.59 -13.25 10.22
CA ALA A 198 -13.68 -13.14 11.19
C ALA A 198 -14.20 -14.50 11.64
N ARG A 199 -14.29 -15.50 10.73
CA ARG A 199 -14.66 -16.88 11.09
C ARG A 199 -13.66 -17.49 12.08
N GLU A 200 -12.36 -17.26 11.90
CA GLU A 200 -11.32 -17.70 12.82
C GLU A 200 -11.37 -16.97 14.17
N VAL A 201 -11.68 -15.68 14.16
CA VAL A 201 -11.89 -14.88 15.38
C VAL A 201 -13.08 -15.45 16.17
N ILE A 202 -14.23 -15.68 15.53
CA ILE A 202 -15.41 -16.26 16.19
C ILE A 202 -15.08 -17.64 16.79
N ARG A 203 -14.29 -18.47 16.09
CA ARG A 203 -13.82 -19.77 16.60
C ARG A 203 -12.90 -19.64 17.81
N SER A 204 -12.08 -18.59 17.86
CA SER A 204 -11.14 -18.34 18.97
C SER A 204 -11.85 -17.92 20.26
N TYR A 205 -13.07 -17.39 20.18
CA TYR A 205 -13.85 -16.90 21.34
C TYR A 205 -15.25 -17.54 21.37
N PRO A 206 -15.38 -18.85 21.71
CA PRO A 206 -16.65 -19.56 21.65
C PRO A 206 -17.64 -19.13 22.74
N GLU A 207 -17.14 -18.68 23.90
CA GLU A 207 -17.95 -18.32 25.06
C GLU A 207 -18.59 -16.92 24.92
N GLU A 208 -19.91 -16.84 25.06
CA GLU A 208 -20.67 -15.59 24.91
C GLU A 208 -20.32 -14.54 25.99
N SER A 209 -19.97 -14.98 27.20
CA SER A 209 -19.49 -14.12 28.28
C SER A 209 -18.22 -13.37 27.91
N VAL A 210 -17.30 -14.05 27.22
CA VAL A 210 -16.00 -13.48 26.77
C VAL A 210 -16.18 -12.63 25.52
N GLN A 211 -17.10 -13.01 24.62
CA GLN A 211 -17.34 -12.26 23.37
C GLN A 211 -17.70 -10.79 23.62
N ARG A 212 -18.36 -10.47 24.74
CA ARG A 212 -18.70 -9.09 25.13
C ARG A 212 -17.50 -8.22 25.47
N ASP A 213 -16.33 -8.83 25.63
CA ASP A 213 -15.08 -8.16 25.97
C ASP A 213 -14.13 -8.14 24.76
N VAL A 214 -14.61 -8.53 23.57
CA VAL A 214 -13.83 -8.58 22.34
C VAL A 214 -14.38 -7.58 21.33
N LEU A 215 -13.50 -6.68 20.89
CA LEU A 215 -13.74 -5.71 19.83
C LEU A 215 -12.89 -6.07 18.62
N VAL A 216 -13.51 -6.06 17.44
CA VAL A 216 -12.83 -6.37 16.17
C VAL A 216 -12.74 -5.10 15.34
N THR A 217 -11.52 -4.58 15.18
CA THR A 217 -11.19 -3.44 14.34
C THR A 217 -10.76 -3.94 12.97
N VAL A 218 -11.45 -3.50 11.92
CA VAL A 218 -11.00 -3.67 10.52
C VAL A 218 -10.31 -2.39 10.11
N MET A 219 -9.07 -2.51 9.61
CA MET A 219 -8.30 -1.37 9.11
C MET A 219 -7.47 -1.76 7.89
N ASP A 220 -7.38 -0.87 6.91
CA ASP A 220 -6.51 -1.07 5.75
C ASP A 220 -5.02 -0.98 6.16
N SER A 221 -4.15 -1.69 5.44
CA SER A 221 -2.69 -1.73 5.71
C SER A 221 -1.99 -0.37 5.60
N ASP A 222 -2.62 0.62 4.97
CA ASP A 222 -2.12 2.00 4.84
C ASP A 222 -2.83 3.00 5.77
N SER A 223 -3.60 2.50 6.73
CA SER A 223 -4.21 3.31 7.78
C SER A 223 -3.34 3.35 9.03
N HIS A 224 -3.16 4.53 9.61
CA HIS A 224 -2.52 4.70 10.92
C HIS A 224 -3.58 5.07 11.96
N LEU A 225 -3.72 4.23 12.99
CA LEU A 225 -4.56 4.50 14.16
C LEU A 225 -3.69 4.92 15.33
N LEU A 226 -4.20 5.85 16.12
CA LEU A 226 -3.55 6.39 17.31
C LEU A 226 -3.77 5.48 18.52
N ASP A 227 -2.86 5.50 19.50
CA ASP A 227 -3.03 4.79 20.77
C ASP A 227 -4.29 5.29 21.51
N GLN A 228 -4.54 6.60 21.41
CA GLN A 228 -5.75 7.23 21.93
C GLN A 228 -7.05 6.62 21.36
N TYR A 229 -7.07 6.13 20.11
CA TYR A 229 -8.27 5.52 19.53
C TYR A 229 -8.72 4.32 20.36
N PHE A 230 -7.79 3.41 20.68
CA PHE A 230 -8.07 2.18 21.42
C PHE A 230 -8.44 2.46 22.88
N GLN A 231 -7.83 3.47 23.51
CA GLN A 231 -8.20 3.88 24.87
C GLN A 231 -9.62 4.44 24.95
N LEU A 232 -9.97 5.38 24.06
CA LEU A 232 -11.31 5.95 24.00
C LEU A 232 -12.35 4.88 23.68
N LEU A 233 -12.01 3.97 22.76
CA LEU A 233 -12.84 2.83 22.39
C LEU A 233 -13.09 1.91 23.60
N ARG A 234 -12.05 1.55 24.37
CA ARG A 234 -12.17 0.73 25.59
C ARG A 234 -13.05 1.40 26.63
N ALA A 235 -12.85 2.69 26.89
CA ALA A 235 -13.67 3.43 27.84
C ALA A 235 -15.15 3.41 27.43
N ARG A 236 -15.45 3.77 26.17
CA ARG A 236 -16.82 3.79 25.62
C ARG A 236 -17.48 2.42 25.61
N HIS A 237 -16.73 1.39 25.23
CA HIS A 237 -17.26 0.05 25.21
C HIS A 237 -17.51 -0.49 26.61
N SER A 238 -16.62 -0.24 27.57
CA SER A 238 -16.79 -0.68 28.96
C SER A 238 -18.03 -0.06 29.62
N GLU A 239 -18.33 1.22 29.31
CA GLU A 239 -19.55 1.91 29.75
C GLU A 239 -20.83 1.26 29.19
N ASN A 240 -20.80 0.86 27.91
CA ASN A 240 -22.01 0.53 27.17
C ASN A 240 -22.23 -0.97 26.91
N ARG A 241 -21.22 -1.84 27.05
CA ARG A 241 -21.27 -3.26 26.61
C ARG A 241 -22.40 -4.08 27.25
N GLN A 242 -22.88 -3.67 28.43
CA GLN A 242 -24.00 -4.33 29.11
C GLN A 242 -25.37 -3.91 28.54
N SER A 243 -25.56 -2.63 28.23
CA SER A 243 -26.82 -2.07 27.72
C SER A 243 -26.93 -2.12 26.20
N GLN A 244 -25.79 -2.04 25.50
CA GLN A 244 -25.65 -1.98 24.04
C GLN A 244 -24.59 -2.97 23.56
N PRO A 245 -24.90 -4.28 23.55
CA PRO A 245 -23.94 -5.31 23.14
C PRO A 245 -23.65 -5.29 21.62
N TYR A 246 -24.49 -4.61 20.84
CA TYR A 246 -24.40 -4.52 19.37
C TYR A 246 -23.91 -3.15 18.94
N ALA A 247 -22.59 -2.95 18.98
CA ALA A 247 -21.97 -1.65 18.78
C ALA A 247 -21.03 -1.61 17.57
N LEU A 248 -21.09 -0.49 16.83
CA LEU A 248 -20.20 -0.14 15.73
C LEU A 248 -19.57 1.22 16.03
N TYR A 249 -18.24 1.28 16.05
CA TYR A 249 -17.48 2.48 16.35
C TYR A 249 -16.66 2.92 15.14
N VAL A 250 -16.71 4.22 14.81
CA VAL A 250 -16.06 4.77 13.61
C VAL A 250 -15.13 5.93 13.97
N PRO A 251 -13.83 5.89 13.64
CA PRO A 251 -12.98 7.07 13.76
C PRO A 251 -13.32 8.09 12.64
N PRO A 252 -13.22 9.41 12.89
CA PRO A 252 -13.17 10.37 11.80
C PRO A 252 -11.87 10.17 11.01
N ILE A 253 -11.88 10.39 9.69
CA ILE A 253 -10.72 10.14 8.82
C ILE A 253 -10.00 11.44 8.45
N ILE A 254 -8.72 11.33 8.12
CA ILE A 254 -7.90 12.43 7.59
C ILE A 254 -6.87 11.92 6.58
N PHE A 255 -6.65 12.66 5.49
CA PHE A 255 -5.56 12.41 4.55
C PHE A 255 -4.40 13.38 4.80
N ASP A 256 -3.46 12.95 5.64
CA ASP A 256 -2.31 13.76 6.05
C ASP A 256 -0.96 13.06 5.85
N ARG A 257 -0.91 11.84 5.30
CA ARG A 257 0.33 11.06 5.22
C ARG A 257 1.22 11.40 4.01
N ASN A 258 0.62 11.59 2.83
CA ASN A 258 1.34 11.82 1.57
C ASN A 258 0.66 12.87 0.66
N ALA A 259 -0.27 13.67 1.17
CA ALA A 259 -1.03 14.64 0.38
C ALA A 259 -0.12 15.63 -0.37
N ALA A 260 1.04 15.97 0.20
CA ALA A 260 2.05 16.82 -0.46
C ALA A 260 2.63 16.20 -1.75
N ASN A 261 2.63 14.87 -1.86
CA ASN A 261 3.33 14.11 -2.91
C ASN A 261 2.42 13.71 -4.08
N VAL A 262 1.13 14.06 -4.04
CA VAL A 262 0.16 13.71 -5.10
C VAL A 262 -0.30 14.96 -5.87
N PRO A 263 -0.72 14.80 -7.15
CA PRO A 263 -1.31 15.88 -7.92
C PRO A 263 -2.51 16.51 -7.22
N ARG A 264 -2.73 17.81 -7.45
CA ARG A 264 -3.77 18.57 -6.76
C ARG A 264 -5.18 18.02 -6.97
N LEU A 265 -5.54 17.61 -8.18
CA LEU A 265 -6.87 17.02 -8.44
C LEU A 265 -7.09 15.71 -7.68
N VAL A 266 -6.07 14.86 -7.58
CA VAL A 266 -6.10 13.62 -6.79
C VAL A 266 -6.26 13.95 -5.30
N ARG A 267 -5.46 14.89 -4.80
CA ARG A 267 -5.51 15.38 -3.41
C ARG A 267 -6.91 15.92 -3.04
N VAL A 268 -7.51 16.68 -3.94
CA VAL A 268 -8.83 17.29 -3.74
C VAL A 268 -9.93 16.23 -3.75
N ALA A 269 -9.81 15.19 -4.58
CA ALA A 269 -10.75 14.06 -4.56
C ALA A 269 -10.78 13.35 -3.20
N ASP A 270 -9.62 13.09 -2.60
CA ASP A 270 -9.53 12.44 -1.29
C ASP A 270 -9.97 13.36 -0.15
N LEU A 271 -9.73 14.67 -0.29
CA LEU A 271 -10.28 15.68 0.60
C LEU A 271 -11.83 15.67 0.57
N MET A 272 -12.44 15.52 -0.60
CA MET A 272 -13.90 15.37 -0.73
C MET A 272 -14.38 14.06 -0.12
N TRP A 273 -13.63 12.97 -0.29
CA TRP A 273 -13.94 11.67 0.34
C TRP A 273 -13.93 11.76 1.87
N CYS A 274 -12.90 12.40 2.44
CA CYS A 274 -12.81 12.72 3.86
C CYS A 274 -14.01 13.54 4.35
N SER A 275 -14.41 14.55 3.56
CA SER A 275 -15.56 15.39 3.86
C SER A 275 -16.87 14.58 3.89
N ALA A 276 -17.06 13.64 2.96
CA ALA A 276 -18.24 12.78 2.93
C ALA A 276 -18.35 11.94 4.23
N GLY A 277 -17.26 11.32 4.67
CA GLY A 277 -17.22 10.57 5.95
C GLY A 277 -17.48 11.47 7.16
N LEU A 278 -16.84 12.64 7.22
CA LEU A 278 -17.04 13.62 8.30
C LEU A 278 -18.48 14.16 8.38
N SER A 279 -19.23 14.15 7.28
CA SER A 279 -20.62 14.59 7.25
C SER A 279 -21.57 13.73 8.10
N CYS A 280 -21.09 12.58 8.58
CA CYS A 280 -21.80 11.65 9.46
C CYS A 280 -21.28 11.66 10.91
N TYR A 281 -20.33 12.53 11.27
CA TYR A 281 -19.68 12.50 12.60
C TYR A 281 -20.62 12.83 13.77
N GLN A 282 -20.67 11.97 14.79
CA GLN A 282 -21.58 12.05 15.94
C GLN A 282 -21.01 11.41 17.23
N THR A 283 -21.36 11.93 18.42
CA THR A 283 -20.83 11.46 19.73
C THR A 283 -21.93 11.23 20.78
N GLY A 284 -21.62 10.40 21.81
CA GLY A 284 -22.47 9.72 22.81
C GLY A 284 -23.68 10.37 23.52
N SER A 285 -24.10 11.63 23.28
CA SER A 285 -25.42 12.12 23.73
C SER A 285 -26.47 12.19 22.61
N GLN A 286 -26.03 12.04 21.36
CA GLN A 286 -26.87 11.93 20.16
C GLN A 286 -26.72 10.57 19.46
N GLY A 287 -26.03 9.61 20.10
CA GLY A 287 -25.76 8.29 19.54
C GLY A 287 -27.05 7.55 19.22
N SER A 288 -27.20 7.18 17.94
CA SER A 288 -28.27 6.39 17.29
C SER A 288 -28.77 7.01 15.96
N GLU A 289 -27.92 7.70 15.19
CA GLU A 289 -28.15 8.03 13.77
C GLU A 289 -27.27 7.16 12.85
N ILE A 290 -27.43 7.28 11.54
CA ILE A 290 -26.72 6.45 10.55
C ILE A 290 -25.33 7.04 10.27
N ILE A 291 -24.28 6.27 10.58
CA ILE A 291 -22.90 6.58 10.20
C ILE A 291 -22.41 5.50 9.23
N ILE A 292 -21.96 5.92 8.05
CA ILE A 292 -21.34 5.02 7.08
C ILE A 292 -19.83 4.99 7.38
N PRO A 293 -19.25 3.83 7.75
CA PRO A 293 -17.82 3.73 7.98
C PRO A 293 -17.03 3.92 6.69
N THR A 294 -15.81 4.42 6.83
CA THR A 294 -14.91 4.66 5.70
C THR A 294 -13.50 4.18 6.06
N SER A 295 -13.03 3.11 5.41
CA SER A 295 -11.72 2.47 5.57
C SER A 295 -11.45 1.79 6.91
N VAL A 296 -11.84 2.41 8.03
CA VAL A 296 -11.64 1.88 9.39
C VAL A 296 -12.93 1.89 10.19
N TYR A 297 -13.21 0.80 10.90
CA TYR A 297 -14.30 0.69 11.87
C TYR A 297 -14.05 -0.45 12.85
N THR A 298 -14.71 -0.39 14.00
CA THR A 298 -14.67 -1.43 15.03
C THR A 298 -16.07 -1.94 15.33
N LEU A 299 -16.22 -3.26 15.43
CA LEU A 299 -17.47 -3.93 15.79
C LEU A 299 -17.30 -4.72 17.08
N SER A 300 -18.36 -4.82 17.89
CA SER A 300 -18.40 -5.82 18.95
C SER A 300 -18.55 -7.22 18.36
N LEU A 301 -17.88 -8.21 18.96
CA LEU A 301 -17.97 -9.60 18.48
C LEU A 301 -19.41 -10.16 18.46
N PRO A 302 -20.31 -9.84 19.43
CA PRO A 302 -21.72 -10.22 19.35
C PRO A 302 -22.43 -9.68 18.10
N LEU A 303 -22.11 -8.46 17.66
CA LEU A 303 -22.69 -7.88 16.45
C LEU A 303 -22.21 -8.61 15.18
N ILE A 304 -20.93 -8.96 15.11
CA ILE A 304 -20.38 -9.74 14.00
C ILE A 304 -21.09 -11.09 13.89
N ARG A 305 -21.30 -11.78 15.02
CA ARG A 305 -22.01 -13.06 15.04
C ARG A 305 -23.48 -12.92 14.64
N LEU A 306 -24.15 -11.85 15.08
CA LEU A 306 -25.53 -11.56 14.69
C LEU A 306 -25.66 -11.27 13.19
N ALA A 307 -24.68 -10.57 12.60
CA ALA A 307 -24.64 -10.23 11.17
C ALA A 307 -24.11 -11.36 10.28
N ASP A 308 -23.72 -12.51 10.85
CA ASP A 308 -23.07 -13.64 10.16
C ASP A 308 -21.79 -13.23 9.40
N GLY A 309 -20.95 -12.41 10.03
CA GLY A 309 -19.68 -11.95 9.45
C GLY A 309 -19.86 -11.11 8.18
N TRP A 310 -18.87 -11.19 7.27
CA TRP A 310 -18.82 -10.41 6.04
C TRP A 310 -19.25 -11.25 4.83
N ASP A 311 -19.94 -10.61 3.89
CA ASP A 311 -20.30 -11.24 2.61
C ASP A 311 -19.10 -11.22 1.66
N ALA A 312 -18.76 -12.39 1.11
CA ALA A 312 -17.60 -12.57 0.22
C ALA A 312 -17.99 -12.55 -1.28
N GLY A 313 -19.27 -12.32 -1.57
CA GLY A 313 -19.82 -12.33 -2.93
C GLY A 313 -19.42 -11.12 -3.79
N PRO A 314 -19.61 -11.20 -5.12
CA PRO A 314 -19.28 -10.12 -6.05
C PRO A 314 -20.14 -8.86 -5.84
N THR A 315 -21.24 -8.95 -5.11
CA THR A 315 -22.10 -7.81 -4.77
C THR A 315 -21.62 -7.00 -3.57
N ALA A 316 -20.69 -7.54 -2.77
CA ALA A 316 -20.19 -6.92 -1.53
C ALA A 316 -18.87 -6.16 -1.76
N ILE A 317 -18.78 -5.39 -2.86
CA ILE A 317 -17.57 -4.63 -3.24
C ILE A 317 -17.36 -3.39 -2.36
N GLY A 318 -18.44 -2.76 -1.88
CA GLY A 318 -18.39 -1.63 -0.95
C GLY A 318 -18.32 -2.11 0.50
N GLU A 319 -17.32 -2.90 0.86
CA GLU A 319 -17.37 -3.78 2.04
C GLU A 319 -17.67 -3.06 3.37
N ASP A 320 -17.18 -1.83 3.55
CA ASP A 320 -17.37 -1.06 4.78
C ASP A 320 -18.84 -0.67 4.98
N MET A 321 -19.44 -0.05 3.95
CA MET A 321 -20.86 0.33 3.96
C MET A 321 -21.76 -0.89 3.96
N HIS A 322 -21.41 -1.90 3.16
CA HIS A 322 -22.12 -3.17 3.10
C HIS A 322 -22.22 -3.83 4.48
N MET A 323 -21.10 -3.87 5.22
CA MET A 323 -21.08 -4.43 6.58
C MET A 323 -21.96 -3.62 7.55
N MET A 324 -21.95 -2.28 7.46
CA MET A 324 -22.85 -1.46 8.26
C MET A 324 -24.33 -1.75 7.94
N LEU A 325 -24.69 -1.91 6.66
CA LEU A 325 -26.05 -2.28 6.25
C LEU A 325 -26.45 -3.64 6.79
N LYS A 326 -25.57 -4.65 6.70
CA LYS A 326 -25.80 -5.97 7.30
C LYS A 326 -26.11 -5.85 8.80
N CYS A 327 -25.26 -5.14 9.53
CA CYS A 327 -25.44 -4.93 10.97
C CYS A 327 -26.74 -4.15 11.28
N TYR A 328 -27.08 -3.14 10.49
CA TYR A 328 -28.32 -2.38 10.64
C TYR A 328 -29.55 -3.27 10.49
N PHE A 329 -29.64 -4.04 9.41
CA PHE A 329 -30.82 -4.90 9.19
C PHE A 329 -30.85 -6.12 10.10
N ALA A 330 -29.70 -6.71 10.45
CA ALA A 330 -29.61 -7.81 11.42
C ALA A 330 -30.09 -7.40 12.83
N THR A 331 -29.83 -6.15 13.24
CA THR A 331 -30.34 -5.58 14.49
C THR A 331 -31.74 -4.97 14.36
N ARG A 332 -32.37 -5.05 13.17
CA ARG A 332 -33.66 -4.38 12.85
C ARG A 332 -33.63 -2.88 13.13
N GLY A 333 -32.48 -2.27 12.90
CA GLY A 333 -32.24 -0.84 13.05
C GLY A 333 -31.85 -0.41 14.46
N GLU A 334 -31.67 -1.32 15.42
CA GLU A 334 -31.31 -1.02 16.82
C GLU A 334 -29.80 -0.99 17.10
N ILE A 335 -28.95 -1.17 16.08
CA ILE A 335 -27.50 -1.03 16.20
C ILE A 335 -27.09 0.28 16.88
N HIS A 336 -26.16 0.21 17.84
CA HIS A 336 -25.51 1.39 18.40
C HIS A 336 -24.35 1.78 17.50
N ILE A 337 -24.36 3.02 16.99
CA ILE A 337 -23.28 3.54 16.14
C ILE A 337 -22.76 4.86 16.71
N GLU A 338 -21.45 4.97 16.87
CA GLU A 338 -20.81 6.14 17.48
C GLU A 338 -19.46 6.49 16.83
N SER A 339 -19.14 7.78 16.72
CA SER A 339 -17.80 8.22 16.34
C SER A 339 -16.85 8.29 17.53
N ILE A 340 -15.66 7.71 17.39
CA ILE A 340 -14.57 7.84 18.37
C ILE A 340 -13.77 9.08 18.06
N ALA A 341 -13.55 9.95 19.05
CA ALA A 341 -12.87 11.23 18.88
C ALA A 341 -11.34 11.11 18.72
N SER A 342 -10.88 10.20 17.86
CA SER A 342 -9.49 9.98 17.51
C SER A 342 -9.38 9.69 16.00
N PRO A 343 -8.63 10.51 15.24
CA PRO A 343 -8.61 10.41 13.79
C PRO A 343 -7.84 9.20 13.27
N ALA A 344 -8.37 8.56 12.23
CA ALA A 344 -7.64 7.59 11.41
C ALA A 344 -6.89 8.31 10.28
N SER A 345 -5.57 8.16 10.25
CA SER A 345 -4.68 8.84 9.31
C SER A 345 -4.45 7.97 8.06
N LEU A 346 -4.81 8.49 6.90
CA LEU A 346 -4.87 7.77 5.62
C LEU A 346 -3.89 8.34 4.58
N CYS A 347 -3.59 7.53 3.58
CA CYS A 347 -2.80 7.90 2.40
C CYS A 347 -3.70 8.22 1.19
N ASN A 348 -3.33 9.27 0.45
CA ASN A 348 -3.78 9.49 -0.92
C ASN A 348 -3.22 8.39 -1.84
N VAL A 349 -3.97 8.07 -2.90
CA VAL A 349 -3.46 7.17 -3.95
C VAL A 349 -2.25 7.78 -4.65
N SER A 350 -1.18 7.00 -4.74
CA SER A 350 0.06 7.45 -5.37
C SER A 350 0.79 6.33 -6.11
N VAL A 351 1.52 6.72 -7.15
CA VAL A 351 2.39 5.85 -7.95
C VAL A 351 3.84 6.31 -7.84
N SER A 352 4.79 5.43 -8.14
CA SER A 352 6.22 5.73 -8.05
C SER A 352 6.78 6.51 -9.25
N ARG A 353 6.10 6.47 -10.40
CA ARG A 353 6.55 7.11 -11.64
C ARG A 353 6.45 8.63 -11.56
N THR A 354 7.48 9.34 -12.04
CA THR A 354 7.53 10.81 -12.08
C THR A 354 7.27 11.37 -13.48
N GLY A 355 7.16 12.71 -13.61
CA GLY A 355 6.92 13.40 -14.88
C GLY A 355 5.48 13.28 -15.41
N LEU A 356 5.28 13.58 -16.70
CA LEU A 356 3.93 13.56 -17.33
C LEU A 356 3.29 12.16 -17.29
N GLY A 357 4.08 11.11 -17.54
CA GLY A 357 3.60 9.73 -17.43
C GLY A 357 3.13 9.40 -16.02
N GLY A 358 3.89 9.79 -15.00
CA GLY A 358 3.48 9.67 -13.60
C GLY A 358 2.22 10.47 -13.27
N TRP A 359 2.12 11.70 -13.77
CA TRP A 359 0.93 12.53 -13.58
C TRP A 359 -0.33 11.84 -14.12
N LEU A 360 -0.30 11.30 -15.34
CA LEU A 360 -1.42 10.57 -15.92
C LEU A 360 -1.77 9.32 -15.11
N GLU A 361 -0.76 8.56 -14.69
CA GLU A 361 -0.92 7.32 -13.93
C GLU A 361 -1.52 7.58 -12.54
N HIS A 362 -1.16 8.67 -11.85
CA HIS A 362 -1.81 9.12 -10.62
C HIS A 362 -3.31 9.38 -10.81
N HIS A 363 -3.69 10.08 -11.88
CA HIS A 363 -5.10 10.36 -12.16
C HIS A 363 -5.85 9.09 -12.52
N TRP A 364 -5.26 8.20 -13.32
CA TRP A 364 -5.85 6.91 -13.64
C TRP A 364 -6.02 6.01 -12.41
N ALA A 365 -5.01 5.95 -11.54
CA ALA A 365 -5.09 5.20 -10.29
C ALA A 365 -6.20 5.74 -9.38
N ARG A 366 -6.34 7.07 -9.28
CA ARG A 366 -7.42 7.67 -8.50
C ARG A 366 -8.79 7.44 -9.14
N TYR A 367 -8.91 7.54 -10.46
CA TYR A 367 -10.14 7.21 -11.18
C TYR A 367 -10.55 5.77 -10.92
N SER A 368 -9.63 4.81 -11.09
CA SER A 368 -9.85 3.39 -10.82
C SER A 368 -10.28 3.13 -9.37
N GLN A 369 -9.72 3.86 -8.41
CA GLN A 369 -10.15 3.77 -7.01
C GLN A 369 -11.56 4.33 -6.79
N GLY A 370 -11.87 5.50 -7.36
CA GLY A 370 -13.21 6.09 -7.28
C GLY A 370 -14.26 5.20 -7.93
N LEU A 371 -13.88 4.57 -9.04
CA LEU A 371 -14.65 3.59 -9.76
C LEU A 371 -15.00 2.39 -8.88
N ARG A 372 -14.02 1.76 -8.23
CA ARG A 372 -14.27 0.67 -7.28
C ARG A 372 -15.24 1.07 -6.18
N HIS A 373 -15.13 2.28 -5.63
CA HIS A 373 -16.06 2.75 -4.60
C HIS A 373 -17.49 2.88 -5.16
N MET A 374 -17.64 3.34 -6.41
CA MET A 374 -18.94 3.46 -7.05
C MET A 374 -19.53 2.11 -7.47
N TRP A 375 -18.73 1.04 -7.57
CA TRP A 375 -19.27 -0.32 -7.76
C TRP A 375 -20.13 -0.71 -6.54
N GLY A 376 -19.83 -0.13 -5.37
CA GLY A 376 -20.65 -0.20 -4.16
C GLY A 376 -22.05 0.40 -4.30
N ALA A 377 -22.42 1.03 -5.43
CA ALA A 377 -23.81 1.47 -5.67
C ALA A 377 -24.84 0.32 -5.59
N LEU A 378 -24.39 -0.93 -5.72
CA LEU A 378 -25.16 -2.14 -5.44
C LEU A 378 -25.78 -2.16 -4.03
N ASP A 379 -25.13 -1.53 -3.04
CA ASP A 379 -25.57 -1.50 -1.65
C ASP A 379 -26.91 -0.79 -1.46
N SER A 380 -27.26 0.16 -2.34
CA SER A 380 -28.59 0.76 -2.32
C SER A 380 -29.67 -0.26 -2.67
N GLY A 381 -29.43 -1.07 -3.71
CA GLY A 381 -30.33 -2.16 -4.08
C GLY A 381 -30.41 -3.24 -3.01
N TYR A 382 -29.27 -3.58 -2.40
CA TYR A 382 -29.18 -4.52 -1.28
C TYR A 382 -30.02 -4.07 -0.09
N ALA A 383 -29.85 -2.82 0.36
CA ALA A 383 -30.61 -2.24 1.46
C ALA A 383 -32.12 -2.19 1.18
N MET A 384 -32.52 -1.81 -0.05
CA MET A 384 -33.92 -1.85 -0.48
C MET A 384 -34.47 -3.29 -0.44
N GLY A 385 -33.67 -4.27 -0.87
CA GLY A 385 -34.02 -5.69 -0.81
C GLY A 385 -34.33 -6.16 0.61
N LEU A 386 -33.40 -5.94 1.53
CA LEU A 386 -33.55 -6.30 2.95
C LEU A 386 -34.72 -5.59 3.63
N TRP A 387 -34.91 -4.30 3.35
CA TRP A 387 -36.05 -3.55 3.89
C TRP A 387 -37.40 -4.11 3.40
N LEU A 388 -37.51 -4.46 2.12
CA LEU A 388 -38.71 -5.06 1.55
C LEU A 388 -38.99 -6.46 2.14
N ASP A 389 -37.95 -7.26 2.37
CA ASP A 389 -38.08 -8.59 2.97
C ASP A 389 -38.53 -8.47 4.43
N MET A 390 -37.92 -7.56 5.21
CA MET A 390 -38.37 -7.24 6.58
C MET A 390 -39.82 -6.76 6.64
N ASP A 391 -40.25 -5.90 5.70
CA ASP A 391 -41.65 -5.43 5.65
C ASP A 391 -42.61 -6.57 5.30
N LYS A 392 -42.21 -7.48 4.41
CA LYS A 392 -43.00 -8.67 4.08
C LYS A 392 -43.17 -9.59 5.29
N GLU A 393 -42.10 -9.89 6.01
CA GLU A 393 -42.14 -10.69 7.24
C GLU A 393 -43.06 -10.06 8.30
N ALA A 394 -42.97 -8.74 8.48
CA ALA A 394 -43.83 -8.00 9.41
C ALA A 394 -45.32 -8.03 9.00
N ARG A 395 -45.63 -8.09 7.70
CA ARG A 395 -47.00 -8.24 7.18
C ARG A 395 -47.54 -9.65 7.38
N GLU A 396 -46.72 -10.66 7.14
CA GLU A 396 -47.10 -12.08 7.27
C GLU A 396 -47.27 -12.48 8.74
N GLY A 397 -46.39 -12.02 9.64
CA GLY A 397 -46.51 -12.23 11.09
C GLY A 397 -47.80 -11.64 11.70
N ARG A 398 -48.36 -10.57 11.10
CA ARG A 398 -49.67 -10.01 11.49
C ARG A 398 -50.87 -10.78 10.95
N ARG A 399 -50.72 -11.51 9.82
CA ARG A 399 -51.78 -12.35 9.24
C ARG A 399 -51.83 -13.74 9.89
N GLY A 400 -50.68 -14.25 10.36
CA GLY A 400 -50.58 -15.53 11.08
C GLY A 400 -51.15 -15.50 12.50
N SER A 401 -51.40 -14.33 13.09
CA SER A 401 -52.02 -14.23 14.43
C SER A 401 -53.55 -14.32 14.42
N SER A 402 -54.19 -14.58 13.27
CA SER A 402 -55.64 -14.74 13.14
C SER A 402 -56.09 -16.09 12.53
N SER A 403 -55.21 -17.08 12.38
CA SER A 403 -55.65 -18.44 12.01
C SER A 403 -54.68 -19.50 12.55
N SER A 404 -55.23 -20.49 13.23
CA SER A 404 -54.53 -21.62 13.82
C SER A 404 -53.98 -22.60 12.76
N SER A 405 -52.83 -23.19 13.08
CA SER A 405 -52.25 -24.44 12.57
C SER A 405 -52.17 -24.65 11.05
N SER A 406 -50.96 -24.61 10.49
CA SER A 406 -50.25 -25.82 10.03
C SER A 406 -48.87 -25.48 9.49
N SER A 407 -47.95 -26.40 9.69
CA SER A 407 -46.55 -26.39 9.32
C SER A 407 -46.31 -26.17 7.82
N ARG A 408 -45.48 -25.17 7.48
CA ARG A 408 -44.54 -25.22 6.35
C ARG A 408 -43.52 -24.07 6.42
N THR A 409 -42.35 -24.39 6.94
CA THR A 409 -41.14 -23.55 6.83
C THR A 409 -40.58 -23.61 5.41
N PRO A 410 -40.20 -22.48 4.77
CA PRO A 410 -39.36 -22.52 3.58
C PRO A 410 -37.88 -22.67 3.96
N ARG A 411 -37.22 -23.71 3.41
CA ARG A 411 -35.75 -23.86 3.30
C ARG A 411 -35.21 -22.66 2.50
N THR A 412 -34.18 -21.91 2.92
CA THR A 412 -32.72 -22.19 3.02
C THR A 412 -32.06 -20.98 3.71
N ARG A 413 -30.97 -20.99 4.48
CA ARG A 413 -29.77 -21.87 4.51
C ARG A 413 -29.12 -21.83 5.92
N LYS A 414 -28.62 -22.99 6.37
CA LYS A 414 -28.00 -23.37 7.65
C LYS A 414 -26.76 -22.56 8.09
N LEU A 415 -26.73 -22.17 9.38
CA LEU A 415 -25.84 -22.74 10.40
C LEU A 415 -26.62 -22.88 11.71
N SER A 416 -26.45 -24.04 12.35
CA SER A 416 -27.26 -24.55 13.45
C SER A 416 -26.83 -23.95 14.79
N ASP A 417 -27.67 -23.10 15.38
CA ASP A 417 -27.70 -22.92 16.84
C ASP A 417 -29.15 -22.64 17.27
N THR A 418 -29.80 -23.66 17.82
CA THR A 418 -31.18 -23.67 18.34
C THR A 418 -31.43 -22.67 19.48
N ARG A 419 -30.39 -21.94 19.93
CA ARG A 419 -30.46 -20.89 20.96
C ARG A 419 -30.56 -19.47 20.42
N ILE A 420 -30.17 -19.19 19.18
CA ILE A 420 -30.38 -17.86 18.56
C ILE A 420 -31.88 -17.56 18.45
N GLN A 421 -32.71 -18.57 18.18
CA GLN A 421 -34.18 -18.48 18.22
C GLN A 421 -34.77 -18.08 19.59
N LYS A 422 -34.09 -18.34 20.71
CA LYS A 422 -34.57 -17.95 22.04
C LYS A 422 -34.25 -16.49 22.37
N LEU A 423 -33.09 -15.97 21.93
CA LEU A 423 -32.76 -14.53 21.99
C LEU A 423 -33.67 -13.70 21.07
N ASP A 424 -34.03 -14.28 19.92
CA ASP A 424 -35.02 -13.75 18.99
C ASP A 424 -36.37 -13.51 19.70
N SER A 425 -36.81 -14.39 20.60
CA SER A 425 -38.14 -14.30 21.22
C SER A 425 -38.33 -13.20 22.28
N SER A 426 -37.25 -12.68 22.88
CA SER A 426 -37.29 -11.58 23.87
C SER A 426 -36.98 -10.22 23.25
N HIS A 427 -36.09 -10.15 22.24
CA HIS A 427 -35.86 -8.95 21.45
C HIS A 427 -36.97 -8.70 20.41
N ALA A 428 -37.52 -9.75 19.78
CA ALA A 428 -38.62 -9.61 18.82
C ALA A 428 -39.96 -9.19 19.46
N ARG A 429 -40.14 -9.33 20.79
CA ARG A 429 -41.33 -8.82 21.48
C ARG A 429 -41.30 -7.30 21.70
N ARG A 430 -40.13 -6.64 21.60
CA ARG A 430 -39.97 -5.21 21.89
C ARG A 430 -40.08 -4.29 20.67
N SER A 431 -39.98 -4.81 19.44
CA SER A 431 -40.08 -3.99 18.21
C SER A 431 -41.28 -4.42 17.37
N GLN A 432 -42.48 -4.10 17.87
CA GLN A 432 -43.66 -3.96 17.03
C GLN A 432 -43.78 -2.48 16.68
N SER A 433 -43.61 -2.14 15.39
CA SER A 433 -43.59 -0.78 14.79
C SER A 433 -42.17 -0.21 14.67
N ALA A 434 -41.61 0.10 13.50
CA ALA A 434 -42.21 0.91 12.45
C ALA A 434 -41.64 0.56 11.05
N ARG A 435 -42.53 0.44 10.05
CA ARG A 435 -42.18 0.28 8.62
C ARG A 435 -41.36 1.45 8.06
N PHE A 436 -41.40 2.59 8.73
CA PHE A 436 -40.74 3.86 8.40
C PHE A 436 -40.28 4.55 9.70
N SER A 437 -39.15 4.13 10.24
CA SER A 437 -38.51 4.90 11.31
C SER A 437 -37.73 6.08 10.71
N LEU A 438 -37.57 7.16 11.48
CA LEU A 438 -36.69 8.27 11.09
C LEU A 438 -35.27 7.78 10.79
N ARG A 439 -34.78 6.75 11.51
CA ARG A 439 -33.49 6.11 11.24
C ARG A 439 -33.45 5.46 9.85
N THR A 440 -34.51 4.78 9.45
CA THR A 440 -34.62 4.16 8.10
C THR A 440 -34.66 5.23 7.01
N LEU A 441 -35.40 6.32 7.23
CA LEU A 441 -35.44 7.45 6.31
C LEU A 441 -34.05 8.11 6.18
N THR A 442 -33.36 8.32 7.30
CA THR A 442 -31.99 8.83 7.30
C THR A 442 -31.06 7.89 6.55
N LEU A 443 -31.17 6.57 6.73
CA LEU A 443 -30.37 5.58 6.00
C LEU A 443 -30.53 5.73 4.49
N PHE A 444 -31.77 5.70 3.99
CA PHE A 444 -32.05 5.82 2.56
C PHE A 444 -31.70 7.22 2.02
N SER A 445 -31.79 8.26 2.85
CA SER A 445 -31.29 9.59 2.50
C SER A 445 -29.77 9.60 2.27
N ARG A 446 -28.98 8.91 3.11
CA ARG A 446 -27.53 8.77 2.90
C ARG A 446 -27.18 7.93 1.68
N LEU A 447 -27.91 6.84 1.44
CA LEU A 447 -27.75 6.05 0.22
C LEU A 447 -28.12 6.85 -1.03
N PHE A 448 -29.15 7.68 -0.96
CA PHE A 448 -29.54 8.59 -2.03
C PHE A 448 -28.44 9.62 -2.33
N GLU A 449 -27.90 10.26 -1.30
CA GLU A 449 -26.79 11.21 -1.43
C GLU A 449 -25.55 10.57 -2.06
N ALA A 450 -25.21 9.33 -1.66
CA ALA A 450 -24.03 8.62 -2.15
C ALA A 450 -24.14 8.16 -3.61
N HIS A 451 -25.29 7.58 -4.02
CA HIS A 451 -25.39 6.86 -5.29
C HIS A 451 -26.34 7.48 -6.32
N PHE A 452 -27.18 8.45 -5.95
CA PHE A 452 -28.20 9.02 -6.84
C PHE A 452 -28.02 10.52 -7.04
N LEU A 453 -27.89 11.27 -5.94
CA LEU A 453 -27.84 12.74 -5.95
C LEU A 453 -26.72 13.27 -6.85
N VAL A 454 -25.52 12.71 -6.73
CA VAL A 454 -24.33 13.15 -7.49
C VAL A 454 -24.52 12.95 -8.99
N LEU A 455 -25.12 11.83 -9.39
CA LEU A 455 -25.39 11.52 -10.79
C LEU A 455 -26.53 12.40 -11.33
N HIS A 456 -27.61 12.54 -10.58
CA HIS A 456 -28.76 13.35 -11.00
C HIS A 456 -28.41 14.84 -11.09
N LEU A 457 -27.61 15.37 -10.14
CA LEU A 457 -27.11 16.74 -10.22
C LEU A 457 -26.20 16.95 -11.43
N LEU A 458 -25.33 16.00 -11.77
CA LEU A 458 -24.52 16.09 -12.99
C LEU A 458 -25.41 16.25 -14.24
N LEU A 459 -26.43 15.39 -14.38
CA LEU A 459 -27.35 15.43 -15.51
C LEU A 459 -28.10 16.76 -15.58
N ILE A 460 -28.59 17.27 -14.45
CA ILE A 460 -29.32 18.55 -14.40
C ILE A 460 -28.40 19.74 -14.67
N ILE A 461 -27.14 19.71 -14.21
CA ILE A 461 -26.18 20.79 -14.48
C ILE A 461 -25.86 20.85 -15.98
N ILE A 462 -25.60 19.70 -16.62
CA ILE A 462 -25.38 19.63 -18.08
C ILE A 462 -26.62 20.14 -18.82
N THR A 463 -27.79 19.72 -18.37
CA THR A 463 -29.09 20.13 -18.93
C THR A 463 -29.32 21.64 -18.79
N SER A 464 -29.03 22.21 -17.63
CA SER A 464 -29.15 23.65 -17.33
C SER A 464 -28.22 24.47 -18.23
N ALA A 465 -26.98 24.01 -18.45
CA ALA A 465 -26.05 24.66 -19.38
C ALA A 465 -26.54 24.59 -20.83
N ALA A 466 -27.07 23.43 -21.27
CA ALA A 466 -27.65 23.27 -22.59
C ALA A 466 -28.88 24.16 -22.79
N PHE A 467 -29.77 24.26 -21.79
CA PHE A 467 -30.99 25.07 -21.85
C PHE A 467 -30.70 26.55 -22.15
N HIS A 468 -29.72 27.17 -21.47
CA HIS A 468 -29.35 28.57 -21.72
C HIS A 468 -28.70 28.80 -23.09
N SER A 469 -28.16 27.75 -23.72
CA SER A 469 -27.56 27.86 -25.05
C SER A 469 -28.59 27.80 -26.20
N LEU A 470 -29.85 27.46 -25.92
CA LEU A 470 -30.89 27.31 -26.92
C LEU A 470 -31.62 28.63 -27.22
N PRO A 471 -31.90 28.95 -28.49
CA PRO A 471 -32.53 30.22 -28.90
C PRO A 471 -34.00 30.36 -28.49
N TRP A 472 -34.63 29.31 -27.95
CA TRP A 472 -36.04 29.28 -27.56
C TRP A 472 -36.28 29.07 -26.06
N SER A 473 -35.26 29.20 -25.21
CA SER A 473 -35.37 29.08 -23.75
C SER A 473 -36.46 29.99 -23.16
N SER A 474 -36.61 31.19 -23.69
CA SER A 474 -37.62 32.19 -23.31
C SER A 474 -39.08 31.76 -23.55
N ARG A 475 -39.32 30.66 -24.28
CA ARG A 475 -40.67 30.11 -24.49
C ARG A 475 -41.20 29.34 -23.27
N PHE A 476 -40.35 29.03 -22.29
CA PHE A 476 -40.71 28.20 -21.13
C PHE A 476 -40.44 28.96 -19.80
N PRO A 477 -41.31 29.89 -19.39
CA PRO A 477 -41.04 30.80 -18.28
C PRO A 477 -40.83 30.10 -16.93
N TYR A 478 -41.53 28.99 -16.67
CA TYR A 478 -41.35 28.22 -15.43
C TYR A 478 -40.01 27.50 -15.37
N LEU A 479 -39.55 26.97 -16.50
CA LEU A 479 -38.25 26.31 -16.60
C LEU A 479 -37.11 27.32 -16.53
N ASP A 480 -37.25 28.46 -17.22
CA ASP A 480 -36.29 29.56 -17.16
C ASP A 480 -36.09 30.08 -15.73
N TRP A 481 -37.20 30.33 -15.01
CA TRP A 481 -37.17 30.70 -13.60
C TRP A 481 -36.50 29.62 -12.73
N THR A 482 -36.80 28.34 -12.98
CA THR A 482 -36.18 27.22 -12.26
C THR A 482 -34.66 27.19 -12.50
N MET A 483 -34.21 27.40 -13.75
CA MET A 483 -32.78 27.37 -14.08
C MET A 483 -32.03 28.51 -13.39
N HIS A 484 -32.60 29.72 -13.35
CA HIS A 484 -32.01 30.84 -12.60
C HIS A 484 -31.98 30.61 -11.08
N LEU A 485 -33.05 30.07 -10.50
CA LEU A 485 -33.06 29.74 -9.06
C LEU A 485 -32.01 28.68 -8.72
N THR A 486 -31.93 27.61 -9.51
CA THR A 486 -30.95 26.54 -9.29
C THR A 486 -29.52 27.04 -9.48
N GLU A 487 -29.27 27.97 -10.41
CA GLU A 487 -27.99 28.66 -10.55
C GLU A 487 -27.58 29.42 -9.28
N GLY A 488 -28.50 30.18 -8.68
CA GLY A 488 -28.29 30.84 -7.39
C GLY A 488 -27.96 29.84 -6.27
N LEU A 489 -28.71 28.74 -6.18
CA LEU A 489 -28.46 27.68 -5.19
C LEU A 489 -27.08 27.02 -5.39
N ARG A 490 -26.62 26.81 -6.64
CA ARG A 490 -25.25 26.33 -6.93
C ARG A 490 -24.21 27.31 -6.39
N GLY A 491 -24.40 28.62 -6.63
CA GLY A 491 -23.51 29.66 -6.11
C GLY A 491 -23.42 29.65 -4.58
N VAL A 492 -24.57 29.49 -3.89
CA VAL A 492 -24.61 29.36 -2.43
C VAL A 492 -23.89 28.10 -1.95
N SER A 493 -24.14 26.94 -2.58
CA SER A 493 -23.46 25.69 -2.23
C SER A 493 -21.94 25.81 -2.40
N PHE A 494 -21.49 26.40 -3.52
CA PHE A 494 -20.06 26.65 -3.79
C PHE A 494 -19.42 27.58 -2.75
N ALA A 495 -20.10 28.66 -2.38
CA ALA A 495 -19.63 29.58 -1.33
C ALA A 495 -19.52 28.87 0.03
N LEU A 496 -20.50 28.05 0.41
CA LEU A 496 -20.47 27.27 1.65
C LEU A 496 -19.36 26.23 1.65
N MET A 497 -19.13 25.52 0.53
CA MET A 497 -18.00 24.59 0.38
C MET A 497 -16.65 25.30 0.49
N THR A 498 -16.55 26.51 -0.07
CA THR A 498 -15.34 27.33 0.06
C THR A 498 -15.08 27.71 1.51
N VAL A 499 -16.12 28.16 2.24
CA VAL A 499 -16.03 28.45 3.68
C VAL A 499 -15.62 27.20 4.46
N TYR A 500 -16.22 26.06 4.13
CA TYR A 500 -15.88 24.78 4.74
C TYR A 500 -14.39 24.45 4.60
N PHE A 501 -13.87 24.42 3.38
CA PHE A 501 -12.48 24.00 3.16
C PHE A 501 -11.46 25.00 3.74
N VAL A 502 -11.67 26.30 3.54
CA VAL A 502 -10.75 27.35 3.99
C VAL A 502 -10.71 27.46 5.51
N PHE A 503 -11.87 27.43 6.17
CA PHE A 503 -11.94 27.75 7.59
C PHE A 503 -12.12 26.53 8.47
N ILE A 504 -13.02 25.63 8.10
CA ILE A 504 -13.49 24.56 8.97
C ILE A 504 -12.58 23.34 8.85
N TYR A 505 -12.42 22.82 7.64
CA TYR A 505 -11.56 21.67 7.38
C TYR A 505 -10.11 21.96 7.76
N THR A 506 -9.58 23.15 7.43
CA THR A 506 -8.20 23.50 7.78
C THR A 506 -7.97 23.43 9.30
N SER A 507 -8.95 23.85 10.12
CA SER A 507 -8.83 23.75 11.59
C SER A 507 -8.92 22.30 12.08
N TYR A 508 -9.79 21.49 11.47
CA TYR A 508 -9.88 20.05 11.73
C TYR A 508 -8.56 19.35 11.40
N HIS A 509 -8.01 19.60 10.20
CA HIS A 509 -6.75 19.05 9.72
C HIS A 509 -5.60 19.35 10.68
N GLN A 510 -5.41 20.61 11.03
CA GLN A 510 -4.37 21.05 11.96
C GLN A 510 -4.50 20.41 13.34
N THR A 511 -5.74 20.25 13.83
CA THR A 511 -5.99 19.59 15.11
C THR A 511 -5.55 18.12 15.03
N CYS A 512 -6.01 17.38 14.01
CA CYS A 512 -5.69 15.96 13.85
C CYS A 512 -4.19 15.70 13.63
N THR A 513 -3.53 16.50 12.78
CA THR A 513 -2.08 16.39 12.57
C THR A 513 -1.31 16.68 13.85
N ALA A 514 -1.75 17.66 14.65
CA ALA A 514 -1.11 17.96 15.93
C ALA A 514 -1.23 16.81 16.95
N VAL A 515 -2.38 16.11 16.99
CA VAL A 515 -2.56 14.91 17.83
C VAL A 515 -1.60 13.81 17.39
N ARG A 516 -1.57 13.48 16.08
CA ARG A 516 -0.70 12.42 15.55
C ARG A 516 0.79 12.75 15.71
N GLU A 517 1.18 13.99 15.44
CA GLU A 517 2.54 14.48 15.64
C GLU A 517 2.97 14.33 17.10
N TRP A 518 2.09 14.66 18.04
CA TRP A 518 2.37 14.49 19.45
C TRP A 518 2.55 13.02 19.84
N GLU A 519 1.64 12.12 19.44
CA GLU A 519 1.75 10.68 19.77
C GLU A 519 2.98 10.03 19.14
N THR A 520 3.24 10.29 17.85
CA THR A 520 4.40 9.72 17.16
C THR A 520 5.72 10.21 17.76
N LYS A 521 5.79 11.46 18.25
CA LYS A 521 6.95 11.97 19.02
C LYS A 521 7.11 11.25 20.35
N GLN A 522 6.02 11.01 21.09
CA GLN A 522 6.07 10.27 22.36
C GLN A 522 6.52 8.82 22.14
N ALA A 523 6.06 8.19 21.07
CA ALA A 523 6.42 6.82 20.70
C ALA A 523 7.83 6.70 20.09
N GLY A 524 8.52 7.82 19.81
CA GLY A 524 9.86 7.82 19.21
C GLY A 524 9.89 7.43 17.72
N ILE A 525 8.75 7.43 17.04
CA ILE A 525 8.57 7.05 15.63
C ILE A 525 8.21 8.24 14.74
N TYR A 526 8.45 9.46 15.22
CA TYR A 526 8.15 10.69 14.48
C TYR A 526 9.05 10.82 13.25
N ASP A 527 8.42 10.93 12.09
CA ASP A 527 9.06 11.27 10.82
C ASP A 527 8.29 12.42 10.19
N GLU A 528 8.91 13.59 10.09
CA GLU A 528 8.31 14.78 9.48
C GLU A 528 7.89 14.53 8.03
N SER A 529 8.62 13.68 7.29
CA SER A 529 8.30 13.32 5.90
C SER A 529 7.01 12.49 5.78
N ALA A 530 6.48 12.00 6.91
CA ALA A 530 5.21 11.28 6.98
C ALA A 530 4.02 12.21 7.23
N PHE A 531 4.19 13.54 7.27
CA PHE A 531 3.12 14.51 7.50
C PHE A 531 2.93 15.46 6.32
N SER A 532 1.68 15.81 6.07
CA SER A 532 1.25 16.82 5.11
C SER A 532 0.48 17.90 5.84
N TYR A 533 1.08 19.08 5.97
CA TYR A 533 0.51 20.20 6.68
C TYR A 533 -0.32 21.10 5.77
N ARG A 534 -1.42 21.64 6.29
CA ARG A 534 -2.26 22.64 5.61
C ARG A 534 -2.25 23.96 6.37
N LYS A 535 -1.99 25.06 5.65
CA LYS A 535 -2.04 26.43 6.16
C LYS A 535 -3.31 27.14 5.68
N ARG A 536 -3.89 27.95 6.57
CA ARG A 536 -5.01 28.84 6.24
C ARG A 536 -4.52 29.92 5.27
N TRP A 537 -5.33 30.27 4.29
CA TRP A 537 -5.04 31.33 3.30
C TRP A 537 -3.77 31.14 2.46
N SER A 538 -3.20 29.94 2.40
CA SER A 538 -2.08 29.71 1.49
C SER A 538 -2.59 29.67 0.03
N PRO A 539 -1.85 30.24 -0.94
CA PRO A 539 -2.22 30.15 -2.36
C PRO A 539 -2.42 28.70 -2.83
N SER A 540 -1.61 27.77 -2.29
CA SER A 540 -1.74 26.34 -2.59
C SER A 540 -3.08 25.75 -2.12
N SER A 541 -3.49 26.06 -0.88
CA SER A 541 -4.77 25.61 -0.31
C SER A 541 -5.95 26.21 -1.07
N LEU A 542 -5.88 27.49 -1.45
CA LEU A 542 -6.95 28.14 -2.20
C LEU A 542 -7.18 27.51 -3.58
N ILE A 543 -6.10 27.13 -4.28
CA ILE A 543 -6.21 26.45 -5.58
C ILE A 543 -6.81 25.05 -5.42
N ASP A 544 -6.41 24.28 -4.40
CA ASP A 544 -7.05 23.00 -4.09
C ASP A 544 -8.58 23.18 -3.96
N TYR A 545 -9.03 24.26 -3.33
CA TYR A 545 -10.45 24.52 -3.10
C TYR A 545 -11.18 24.99 -4.35
N LEU A 546 -10.55 25.77 -5.24
CA LEU A 546 -11.16 26.11 -6.53
C LEU A 546 -11.34 24.90 -7.45
N LEU A 547 -10.52 23.85 -7.26
CA LEU A 547 -10.54 22.65 -8.09
C LEU A 547 -11.57 21.59 -7.65
N PHE A 548 -12.28 21.76 -6.53
CA PHE A 548 -13.22 20.74 -6.04
C PHE A 548 -14.34 20.37 -7.04
N PRO A 549 -14.95 21.29 -7.82
CA PRO A 549 -16.00 20.90 -8.77
C PRO A 549 -15.46 19.98 -9.88
N VAL A 550 -14.24 20.28 -10.35
CA VAL A 550 -13.56 19.50 -11.39
C VAL A 550 -13.17 18.12 -10.85
N ALA A 551 -12.54 18.07 -9.68
CA ALA A 551 -12.18 16.81 -9.04
C ALA A 551 -13.41 15.95 -8.71
N GLY A 552 -14.50 16.56 -8.23
CA GLY A 552 -15.76 15.89 -7.93
C GLY A 552 -16.43 15.27 -9.15
N MET A 553 -16.41 15.97 -10.29
CA MET A 553 -16.90 15.43 -11.55
C MET A 553 -16.02 14.29 -12.05
N MET A 554 -14.70 14.51 -12.11
CA MET A 554 -13.74 13.55 -12.66
C MET A 554 -13.65 12.24 -11.86
N PHE A 555 -13.68 12.33 -10.52
CA PHE A 555 -13.42 11.18 -9.63
C PHE A 555 -14.64 10.71 -8.84
N GLY A 556 -15.78 11.42 -8.94
CA GLY A 556 -17.04 11.05 -8.31
C GLY A 556 -18.13 10.76 -9.34
N SER A 557 -18.61 11.81 -10.02
CA SER A 557 -19.78 11.69 -10.91
C SER A 557 -19.54 10.80 -12.13
N LEU A 558 -18.39 10.92 -12.80
CA LEU A 558 -18.07 10.10 -13.99
C LEU A 558 -17.89 8.61 -13.65
N PRO A 559 -17.13 8.24 -12.60
CA PRO A 559 -17.09 6.85 -12.15
C PRO A 559 -18.47 6.30 -11.74
N LEU A 560 -19.32 7.10 -11.10
CA LEU A 560 -20.67 6.69 -10.73
C LEU A 560 -21.56 6.45 -11.95
N LEU A 561 -21.47 7.31 -12.97
CA LEU A 561 -22.15 7.10 -14.25
C LEU A 561 -21.68 5.78 -14.88
N GLN A 562 -20.37 5.52 -14.93
CA GLN A 562 -19.84 4.27 -15.45
C GLN A 562 -20.36 3.06 -14.66
N ALA A 563 -20.40 3.14 -13.33
CA ALA A 563 -20.93 2.09 -12.45
C ALA A 563 -22.39 1.77 -12.77
N ALA A 564 -23.22 2.82 -12.81
CA ALA A 564 -24.64 2.72 -13.07
C ALA A 564 -24.94 2.08 -14.43
N VAL A 565 -24.12 2.40 -15.45
CA VAL A 565 -24.19 1.76 -16.77
C VAL A 565 -23.79 0.29 -16.67
N CYS A 566 -22.62 -0.04 -16.10
CA CYS A 566 -22.15 -1.43 -16.00
C CYS A 566 -23.13 -2.35 -15.26
N HIS A 567 -23.80 -1.85 -14.21
CA HIS A 567 -24.79 -2.61 -13.44
C HIS A 567 -26.02 -3.06 -14.25
N PHE A 568 -26.28 -2.54 -15.45
CA PHE A 568 -27.31 -3.11 -16.32
C PHE A 568 -26.95 -4.50 -16.85
N TRP A 569 -25.66 -4.78 -17.05
CA TRP A 569 -25.18 -6.01 -17.67
C TRP A 569 -24.57 -6.99 -16.68
N THR A 570 -23.82 -6.52 -15.67
CA THR A 570 -23.06 -7.41 -14.78
C THR A 570 -22.99 -6.92 -13.33
N GLU A 571 -22.82 -7.88 -12.41
CA GLU A 571 -22.42 -7.67 -11.00
C GLU A 571 -21.05 -8.27 -10.70
N GLU A 572 -20.46 -9.03 -11.63
CA GLU A 572 -19.12 -9.60 -11.52
C GLU A 572 -18.06 -8.56 -11.91
N LEU A 573 -17.98 -7.49 -11.11
CA LEU A 573 -17.03 -6.41 -11.33
C LEU A 573 -15.71 -6.70 -10.59
N VAL A 574 -14.60 -6.61 -11.31
CA VAL A 574 -13.28 -7.01 -10.82
C VAL A 574 -12.82 -6.11 -9.68
N TYR A 575 -12.38 -6.72 -8.57
CA TYR A 575 -11.67 -6.04 -7.50
C TYR A 575 -10.27 -5.63 -7.98
N LEU A 576 -10.06 -4.33 -8.19
CA LEU A 576 -8.77 -3.74 -8.55
C LEU A 576 -8.14 -3.08 -7.32
N VAL A 577 -7.00 -3.62 -6.87
CA VAL A 577 -6.18 -3.05 -5.79
C VAL A 577 -5.63 -1.69 -6.25
N SER A 578 -5.81 -0.66 -5.42
CA SER A 578 -5.26 0.68 -5.73
C SER A 578 -3.74 0.67 -5.68
N ALA A 579 -3.10 1.52 -6.49
CA ALA A 579 -1.71 1.87 -6.25
C ALA A 579 -1.57 2.59 -4.89
N LYS A 580 -0.56 2.19 -4.11
CA LYS A 580 -0.26 2.76 -2.79
C LYS A 580 1.13 3.41 -2.79
N PRO A 581 1.38 4.41 -1.91
CA PRO A 581 2.71 5.00 -1.77
C PRO A 581 3.75 3.96 -1.41
N VAL A 582 4.77 3.82 -2.25
CA VAL A 582 5.98 3.06 -1.93
C VAL A 582 6.96 4.02 -1.28
N LYS A 583 7.10 3.97 0.05
CA LYS A 583 8.18 4.66 0.77
C LYS A 583 9.36 3.71 0.93
N ILE A 584 10.57 4.17 0.60
CA ILE A 584 11.82 3.52 1.04
C ILE A 584 11.99 3.91 2.51
N LEU A 585 11.74 2.96 3.42
CA LEU A 585 11.85 3.19 4.86
C LEU A 585 13.30 3.49 5.26
N ASN A 586 13.48 4.55 6.06
CA ASN A 586 14.62 4.64 6.97
C ASN A 586 14.31 3.71 8.16
N TYR A 587 14.71 2.44 8.03
CA TYR A 587 14.46 1.36 9.00
C TYR A 587 14.85 1.67 10.46
N SER A 588 15.63 2.74 10.68
CA SER A 588 16.11 3.15 12.01
C SER A 588 15.03 3.80 12.89
N LEU A 589 13.93 4.34 12.36
CA LEU A 589 12.98 5.13 13.17
C LEU A 589 11.91 4.30 13.89
N TYR A 590 11.67 3.06 13.49
CA TYR A 590 10.52 2.25 13.93
C TYR A 590 10.89 1.08 14.85
N MET A 591 12.17 0.95 15.21
CA MET A 591 12.64 -0.14 16.08
C MET A 591 12.82 0.37 17.50
N ALA A 592 12.04 -0.18 18.44
CA ALA A 592 12.32 -0.02 19.87
C ALA A 592 13.77 -0.45 20.15
N PRO A 593 14.46 0.21 21.10
CA PRO A 593 15.86 -0.08 21.37
C PRO A 593 16.08 -1.57 21.65
N PRO A 594 17.17 -2.15 21.12
CA PRO A 594 17.42 -3.59 21.23
C PRO A 594 17.49 -4.01 22.69
N THR A 595 16.83 -5.11 23.03
CA THR A 595 16.79 -5.69 24.37
C THR A 595 18.19 -6.10 24.84
N LYS A 596 18.40 -6.21 26.15
CA LYS A 596 19.68 -6.67 26.74
C LYS A 596 20.12 -8.02 26.16
N ALA A 597 19.19 -8.93 25.90
CA ALA A 597 19.45 -10.23 25.29
C ALA A 597 19.94 -10.10 23.84
N GLN A 598 19.30 -9.24 23.04
CA GLN A 598 19.73 -9.00 21.65
C GLN A 598 21.12 -8.34 21.61
N ARG A 599 21.41 -7.36 22.48
CA ARG A 599 22.74 -6.74 22.57
C ARG A 599 23.82 -7.76 22.94
N LYS A 600 23.54 -8.63 23.91
CA LYS A 600 24.44 -9.71 24.31
C LYS A 600 24.72 -10.67 23.15
N ARG A 601 23.69 -11.04 22.38
CA ARG A 601 23.85 -11.89 21.19
C ARG A 601 24.69 -11.21 20.12
N CYS A 602 24.41 -9.95 19.78
CA CYS A 602 25.19 -9.20 18.79
C CYS A 602 26.66 -9.08 19.21
N SER A 603 26.93 -8.80 20.49
CA SER A 603 28.29 -8.74 21.03
C SER A 603 29.02 -10.08 20.90
N ALA A 604 28.35 -11.19 21.21
CA ALA A 604 28.96 -12.52 21.10
C ALA A 604 29.28 -12.90 19.65
N VAL A 605 28.42 -12.52 18.69
CA VAL A 605 28.69 -12.78 17.27
C VAL A 605 29.81 -11.88 16.74
N LEU A 606 29.86 -10.61 17.16
CA LEU A 606 30.96 -9.70 16.82
C LEU A 606 32.31 -10.19 17.36
N GLU A 607 32.33 -10.73 18.58
CA GLU A 607 33.53 -11.34 19.16
C GLU A 607 33.98 -12.57 18.35
N ALA A 608 33.03 -13.44 17.96
CA ALA A 608 33.32 -14.58 17.10
C ALA A 608 33.81 -14.16 15.70
N PHE A 609 33.26 -13.07 15.15
CA PHE A 609 33.68 -12.47 13.88
C PHE A 609 35.13 -12.01 13.95
N ASN A 610 35.49 -11.21 14.96
CA ASN A 610 36.85 -10.73 15.15
C ASN A 610 37.82 -11.89 15.41
N LYS A 611 37.49 -12.81 16.30
CA LYS A 611 38.31 -13.99 16.59
C LYS A 611 38.60 -14.81 15.33
N ARG A 612 37.61 -14.96 14.45
CA ARG A 612 37.76 -15.70 13.19
C ARG A 612 38.77 -15.04 12.27
N PHE A 613 38.64 -13.74 12.00
CA PHE A 613 39.52 -13.07 11.03
C PHE A 613 40.89 -12.71 11.62
N SER A 614 41.01 -12.51 12.94
CA SER A 614 42.30 -12.53 13.64
C SER A 614 43.06 -13.84 13.42
N ALA A 615 42.37 -14.98 13.42
CA ALA A 615 43.02 -16.27 13.15
C ALA A 615 43.46 -16.44 11.68
N VAL A 616 42.83 -15.72 10.74
CA VAL A 616 43.18 -15.78 9.30
C VAL A 616 44.30 -14.80 8.95
N TYR A 617 44.21 -13.55 9.42
CA TYR A 617 45.10 -12.45 9.02
C TYR A 617 46.14 -12.07 10.09
N GLY A 618 46.10 -12.71 11.26
CA GLY A 618 46.91 -12.36 12.42
C GLY A 618 46.22 -11.33 13.30
N ASP A 619 46.33 -11.51 14.62
CA ASP A 619 45.58 -10.72 15.60
C ASP A 619 45.96 -9.23 15.60
N GLU A 620 47.27 -8.96 15.51
CA GLU A 620 47.83 -7.60 15.46
C GLU A 620 47.37 -6.86 14.19
N ARG A 621 47.53 -7.49 13.01
CA ARG A 621 47.12 -6.91 11.73
C ARG A 621 45.61 -6.68 11.67
N TRP A 622 44.81 -7.65 12.15
CA TRP A 622 43.36 -7.53 12.14
C TRP A 622 42.88 -6.31 12.90
N HIS A 623 43.31 -6.14 14.16
CA HIS A 623 42.82 -5.07 15.01
C HIS A 623 43.44 -3.70 14.70
N HIS A 624 44.70 -3.65 14.26
CA HIS A 624 45.43 -2.38 14.12
C HIS A 624 45.44 -1.81 12.69
N THR A 625 45.33 -2.64 11.65
CA THR A 625 45.42 -2.16 10.25
C THR A 625 44.21 -2.57 9.42
N LEU A 626 43.91 -3.87 9.33
CA LEU A 626 42.92 -4.38 8.37
C LEU A 626 41.48 -4.04 8.75
N TYR A 627 41.03 -4.31 9.98
CA TYR A 627 39.67 -3.98 10.40
C TYR A 627 39.40 -2.46 10.37
N PRO A 628 40.31 -1.59 10.87
CA PRO A 628 40.16 -0.15 10.69
C PRO A 628 40.07 0.28 9.21
N ALA A 629 40.88 -0.31 8.33
CA ALA A 629 40.83 -0.02 6.89
C ALA A 629 39.56 -0.54 6.20
N LEU A 630 38.99 -1.65 6.68
CA LEU A 630 37.70 -2.16 6.23
C LEU A 630 36.53 -1.29 6.70
N LEU A 631 36.64 -0.71 7.88
CA LEU A 631 35.64 0.18 8.49
C LEU A 631 35.61 1.58 7.87
N ALA A 632 36.75 2.04 7.33
CA ALA A 632 36.84 3.33 6.64
C ALA A 632 35.92 3.40 5.41
N PRO A 633 35.40 4.59 5.03
CA PRO A 633 34.54 4.74 3.85
C PRO A 633 35.15 4.12 2.60
N THR A 634 34.32 3.36 1.86
CA THR A 634 34.76 2.70 0.62
C THR A 634 35.14 3.76 -0.42
N ARG A 635 36.34 3.63 -0.97
CA ARG A 635 36.82 4.48 -2.05
C ARG A 635 36.16 4.06 -3.36
N GLN A 636 35.84 5.03 -4.23
CA GLN A 636 35.29 4.78 -5.56
C GLN A 636 36.16 5.43 -6.63
N ALA A 637 36.34 4.72 -7.74
CA ALA A 637 36.97 5.21 -8.96
C ALA A 637 35.92 5.30 -10.07
N ALA A 638 36.15 6.20 -11.01
CA ALA A 638 35.28 6.44 -12.16
C ALA A 638 35.76 5.66 -13.38
N LEU A 639 35.05 4.57 -13.69
CA LEU A 639 35.24 3.78 -14.91
C LEU A 639 34.60 4.51 -16.10
N LEU A 640 35.41 4.98 -17.05
CA LEU A 640 34.91 5.76 -18.19
C LEU A 640 34.13 4.87 -19.17
N THR A 641 32.96 5.31 -19.65
CA THR A 641 32.19 4.51 -20.62
C THR A 641 32.75 4.60 -22.05
N SER A 642 33.34 5.74 -22.39
CA SER A 642 34.06 5.96 -23.65
C SER A 642 35.49 6.44 -23.39
N PRO A 643 36.48 5.53 -23.33
CA PRO A 643 37.87 5.89 -23.05
C PRO A 643 38.49 6.83 -24.10
N ALA A 644 38.00 6.80 -25.33
CA ALA A 644 38.50 7.62 -26.44
C ALA A 644 38.13 9.11 -26.33
N GLN A 645 37.08 9.44 -25.56
CA GLN A 645 36.62 10.81 -25.34
C GLN A 645 36.23 10.97 -23.86
N PRO A 646 37.21 11.18 -22.96
CA PRO A 646 36.91 11.42 -21.55
C PRO A 646 36.02 12.67 -21.41
N PRO A 647 35.01 12.66 -20.53
CA PRO A 647 34.11 13.79 -20.35
C PRO A 647 34.88 15.01 -19.86
N PRO A 648 34.64 16.22 -20.39
CA PRO A 648 35.32 17.44 -19.93
C PRO A 648 35.00 17.79 -18.45
N THR A 649 33.96 17.17 -17.89
CA THR A 649 33.44 17.39 -16.54
C THR A 649 34.19 16.60 -15.45
N ILE A 650 34.93 15.54 -15.77
CA ILE A 650 35.66 14.74 -14.78
C ILE A 650 37.16 15.06 -14.81
N LYS A 651 37.68 15.57 -13.68
CA LYS A 651 39.11 15.79 -13.47
C LYS A 651 39.61 14.78 -12.45
N GLY A 652 40.40 13.81 -12.89
CA GLY A 652 40.97 12.76 -12.06
C GLY A 652 42.27 12.23 -12.63
N GLU A 653 42.98 11.44 -11.84
CA GLU A 653 44.23 10.77 -12.22
C GLU A 653 43.91 9.32 -12.56
N GLN A 654 44.57 8.75 -13.59
CA GLN A 654 44.40 7.33 -13.90
C GLN A 654 44.88 6.49 -12.71
N VAL A 655 44.09 5.50 -12.29
CA VAL A 655 44.47 4.59 -11.21
C VAL A 655 45.76 3.84 -11.62
N PRO A 656 46.90 4.01 -10.90
CA PRO A 656 48.22 3.62 -11.41
C PRO A 656 48.39 2.15 -11.80
N PHE A 657 47.63 1.24 -11.18
CA PHE A 657 47.71 -0.20 -11.43
C PHE A 657 46.66 -0.71 -12.43
N LEU A 658 45.81 0.17 -12.95
CA LEU A 658 44.79 -0.18 -13.94
C LEU A 658 45.20 0.30 -15.33
N SER A 659 45.18 -0.64 -16.29
CA SER A 659 45.26 -0.39 -17.73
C SER A 659 43.91 -0.01 -18.33
N ILE A 660 42.82 -0.43 -17.68
CA ILE A 660 41.43 -0.07 -18.02
C ILE A 660 41.21 1.38 -17.57
N ALA A 661 40.59 2.21 -18.43
CA ALA A 661 40.42 3.64 -18.18
C ALA A 661 39.52 3.88 -16.95
N CYS A 662 40.17 4.23 -15.84
CA CYS A 662 39.53 4.34 -14.53
C CYS A 662 40.25 5.42 -13.73
N LEU A 663 39.52 6.48 -13.40
CA LEU A 663 40.09 7.66 -12.75
C LEU A 663 39.83 7.62 -11.24
N GLU A 664 40.82 8.04 -10.45
CA GLU A 664 40.68 8.37 -9.04
C GLU A 664 40.68 9.90 -8.82
N PRO A 665 40.04 10.40 -7.74
CA PRO A 665 40.11 11.82 -7.40
C PRO A 665 41.57 12.27 -7.20
N PRO A 666 41.92 13.52 -7.57
CA PRO A 666 43.27 14.04 -7.43
C PRO A 666 43.83 13.89 -6.02
N SER A 667 45.12 13.54 -5.95
CA SER A 667 45.87 13.29 -4.71
C SER A 667 45.82 14.44 -3.69
N GLN A 668 45.62 15.68 -4.12
CA GLN A 668 45.60 16.89 -3.28
C GLN A 668 44.20 17.53 -3.20
N GLY A 669 43.30 16.92 -2.43
CA GLY A 669 42.05 17.58 -2.01
C GLY A 669 40.90 17.59 -3.03
N GLY A 670 40.85 16.62 -3.94
CA GLY A 670 39.68 16.42 -4.80
C GLY A 670 38.46 15.91 -4.04
N GLU A 671 37.28 16.50 -4.29
CA GLU A 671 36.00 15.97 -3.85
C GLU A 671 35.77 14.54 -4.39
N PRO A 672 35.11 13.65 -3.63
CA PRO A 672 34.71 12.34 -4.14
C PRO A 672 33.85 12.47 -5.40
N PHE A 673 34.04 11.58 -6.37
CA PHE A 673 33.17 11.55 -7.55
C PHE A 673 31.73 11.19 -7.16
N THR A 674 30.78 11.73 -7.92
CA THR A 674 29.35 11.41 -7.80
C THR A 674 28.89 10.74 -9.09
N GLN A 675 27.96 9.79 -9.01
CA GLN A 675 27.51 9.06 -10.19
C GLN A 675 26.82 10.04 -11.16
N PRO A 676 27.28 10.15 -12.42
CA PRO A 676 26.75 11.13 -13.37
C PRO A 676 25.40 10.65 -13.92
N THR A 677 24.54 11.60 -14.31
CA THR A 677 23.21 11.31 -14.86
C THR A 677 23.21 11.00 -16.36
N ASP A 678 24.32 11.26 -17.05
CA ASP A 678 24.47 11.15 -18.50
C ASP A 678 25.14 9.84 -18.94
N GLY A 679 25.48 8.94 -18.01
CA GLY A 679 26.14 7.66 -18.31
C GLY A 679 27.61 7.80 -18.72
N SER A 680 28.25 8.93 -18.46
CA SER A 680 29.63 9.20 -18.89
C SER A 680 30.71 8.38 -18.17
N TYR A 681 30.44 7.92 -16.95
CA TYR A 681 31.29 6.99 -16.20
C TYR A 681 30.49 6.23 -15.13
N TYR A 682 31.04 5.11 -14.67
CA TYR A 682 30.46 4.25 -13.63
C TYR A 682 31.34 4.24 -12.38
N LEU A 683 30.77 4.47 -11.20
CA LEU A 683 31.51 4.44 -9.94
C LEU A 683 31.56 3.03 -9.35
N LEU A 684 32.78 2.55 -9.08
CA LEU A 684 33.02 1.26 -8.44
C LEU A 684 34.35 1.25 -7.67
N ASP A 685 34.57 0.22 -6.85
CA ASP A 685 35.88 -0.01 -6.22
C ASP A 685 36.91 -0.39 -7.31
N ALA A 686 38.04 0.31 -7.40
CA ALA A 686 39.08 0.03 -8.40
C ALA A 686 39.61 -1.40 -8.32
N ALA A 687 39.58 -2.05 -7.14
CA ALA A 687 39.91 -3.46 -7.01
C ALA A 687 38.98 -4.36 -7.86
N SER A 688 37.70 -3.99 -8.03
CA SER A 688 36.78 -4.71 -8.91
C SER A 688 37.19 -4.71 -10.37
N VAL A 689 37.90 -3.68 -10.81
CA VAL A 689 38.40 -3.56 -12.19
C VAL A 689 39.60 -4.49 -12.42
N VAL A 690 40.39 -4.80 -11.36
CA VAL A 690 41.51 -5.74 -11.46
C VAL A 690 41.04 -7.13 -11.90
N ALA A 691 39.87 -7.59 -11.42
CA ALA A 691 39.28 -8.86 -11.85
C ALA A 691 39.03 -8.91 -13.37
N VAL A 692 38.66 -7.77 -13.97
CA VAL A 692 38.47 -7.64 -15.42
C VAL A 692 39.82 -7.52 -16.15
N GLN A 693 40.77 -6.79 -15.59
CA GLN A 693 42.12 -6.67 -16.14
C GLN A 693 42.82 -8.02 -16.24
N VAL A 694 42.75 -8.86 -15.20
CA VAL A 694 43.36 -10.19 -15.22
C VAL A 694 42.60 -11.20 -16.07
N LEU A 695 41.33 -10.91 -16.42
CA LEU A 695 40.58 -11.66 -17.41
C LEU A 695 41.19 -11.51 -18.80
N ASP A 696 41.93 -10.43 -19.06
CA ASP A 696 42.76 -10.24 -20.26
C ASP A 696 41.93 -10.45 -21.53
N VAL A 697 40.89 -9.62 -21.62
CA VAL A 697 39.98 -9.55 -22.75
C VAL A 697 40.70 -8.90 -23.92
N GLN A 698 40.54 -9.46 -25.12
CA GLN A 698 41.16 -9.00 -26.36
C GLN A 698 40.06 -8.74 -27.39
N PRO A 699 40.31 -7.89 -28.40
CA PRO A 699 39.37 -7.66 -29.49
C PRO A 699 38.92 -8.97 -30.15
N GLY A 700 37.62 -9.09 -30.42
CA GLY A 700 37.01 -10.29 -31.01
C GLY A 700 36.65 -11.40 -30.02
N HIS A 701 37.00 -11.28 -28.73
CA HIS A 701 36.56 -12.27 -27.73
C HIS A 701 35.05 -12.19 -27.46
N ARG A 702 34.44 -13.37 -27.32
CA ARG A 702 33.13 -13.53 -26.69
C ARG A 702 33.30 -13.80 -25.20
N VAL A 703 32.70 -12.95 -24.37
CA VAL A 703 32.90 -12.94 -22.92
C VAL A 703 31.58 -13.20 -22.20
N LEU A 704 31.59 -14.09 -21.21
CA LEU A 704 30.47 -14.32 -20.29
C LEU A 704 30.79 -13.71 -18.93
N ASP A 705 29.94 -12.80 -18.46
CA ASP A 705 29.89 -12.36 -17.07
C ASP A 705 28.74 -13.10 -16.37
N LEU A 706 29.08 -14.14 -15.60
CA LEU A 706 28.11 -15.13 -15.13
C LEU A 706 27.19 -14.60 -14.01
N CYS A 707 27.64 -13.58 -13.28
CA CYS A 707 26.97 -12.98 -12.11
C CYS A 707 27.11 -11.44 -12.16
N ALA A 708 26.50 -10.83 -13.17
CA ALA A 708 26.89 -9.52 -13.67
C ALA A 708 26.33 -8.31 -12.89
N ALA A 709 25.22 -8.42 -12.16
CA ALA A 709 24.60 -7.24 -11.55
C ALA A 709 25.48 -6.66 -10.43
N PRO A 710 25.58 -5.32 -10.29
CA PRO A 710 24.82 -4.29 -11.00
C PRO A 710 25.35 -3.88 -12.39
N GLY A 711 26.44 -4.46 -12.90
CA GLY A 711 26.91 -4.28 -14.28
C GLY A 711 28.26 -3.58 -14.46
N GLY A 712 28.89 -3.09 -13.39
CA GLY A 712 30.16 -2.35 -13.49
C GLY A 712 31.31 -3.14 -14.13
N LYS A 713 31.43 -4.44 -13.83
CA LYS A 713 32.44 -5.31 -14.45
C LYS A 713 32.12 -5.61 -15.92
N SER A 714 30.84 -5.78 -16.26
CA SER A 714 30.41 -5.95 -17.65
C SER A 714 30.65 -4.69 -18.50
N ILE A 715 30.44 -3.49 -17.93
CA ILE A 715 30.81 -2.21 -18.56
C ILE A 715 32.33 -2.17 -18.81
N ALA A 716 33.14 -2.57 -17.83
CA ALA A 716 34.60 -2.63 -17.97
C ALA A 716 35.04 -3.63 -19.06
N ILE A 717 34.40 -4.80 -19.15
CA ILE A 717 34.66 -5.78 -20.22
C ILE A 717 34.36 -5.16 -21.59
N ALA A 718 33.22 -4.49 -21.73
CA ALA A 718 32.74 -3.91 -22.99
C ALA A 718 33.59 -2.73 -23.52
N GLN A 719 34.50 -2.19 -22.70
CA GLN A 719 35.46 -1.17 -23.14
C GLN A 719 36.44 -1.70 -24.19
N THR A 720 36.70 -3.02 -24.23
CA THR A 720 37.59 -3.59 -25.23
C THR A 720 36.87 -3.62 -26.59
N PRO A 721 37.38 -2.93 -27.63
CA PRO A 721 36.70 -2.85 -28.92
C PRO A 721 36.48 -4.22 -29.57
N GLY A 722 35.33 -4.42 -30.22
CA GLY A 722 35.02 -5.67 -30.92
C GLY A 722 34.73 -6.87 -30.03
N THR A 723 34.50 -6.67 -28.73
CA THR A 723 34.06 -7.73 -27.81
C THR A 723 32.54 -7.86 -27.77
N SER A 724 32.07 -9.08 -27.54
CA SER A 724 30.66 -9.39 -27.28
C SER A 724 30.49 -9.89 -25.85
N VAL A 725 29.59 -9.28 -25.08
CA VAL A 725 29.41 -9.54 -23.64
C VAL A 725 28.04 -10.13 -23.32
N ASP A 726 28.02 -11.36 -22.82
CA ASP A 726 26.83 -11.96 -22.24
C ASP A 726 26.82 -11.69 -20.73
N ALA A 727 25.94 -10.81 -20.27
CA ALA A 727 25.80 -10.47 -18.85
C ALA A 727 24.62 -11.23 -18.23
N ASN A 728 24.89 -12.15 -17.31
CA ASN A 728 23.87 -12.96 -16.66
C ASN A 728 23.62 -12.53 -15.21
N GLU A 729 22.35 -12.44 -14.80
CA GLU A 729 21.98 -12.26 -13.40
C GLU A 729 20.77 -13.14 -13.08
N PHE A 730 20.87 -13.97 -12.04
CA PHE A 730 19.80 -14.88 -11.63
C PHE A 730 18.66 -14.16 -10.91
N ASP A 731 18.98 -13.19 -10.04
CA ASP A 731 17.97 -12.45 -9.28
C ASP A 731 17.20 -11.47 -10.18
N ARG A 732 15.88 -11.63 -10.25
CA ARG A 732 15.03 -10.83 -11.15
C ARG A 732 15.00 -9.33 -10.82
N ALA A 733 15.19 -8.94 -9.56
CA ALA A 733 15.22 -7.53 -9.19
C ALA A 733 16.54 -6.90 -9.62
N ARG A 734 17.66 -7.57 -9.36
CA ARG A 734 19.00 -7.15 -9.80
C ARG A 734 19.17 -7.21 -11.31
N PHE A 735 18.50 -8.15 -11.99
CA PHE A 735 18.47 -8.24 -13.46
C PHE A 735 17.97 -6.95 -14.11
N LYS A 736 16.86 -6.37 -13.61
CA LYS A 736 16.33 -5.10 -14.13
C LYS A 736 17.31 -3.95 -13.94
N HIS A 737 18.03 -3.93 -12.82
CA HIS A 737 19.06 -2.91 -12.56
C HIS A 737 20.28 -3.09 -13.48
N LEU A 738 20.72 -4.33 -13.69
CA LEU A 738 21.77 -4.66 -14.65
C LEU A 738 21.38 -4.20 -16.07
N GLU A 739 20.19 -4.54 -16.52
CA GLU A 739 19.69 -4.16 -17.86
C GLU A 739 19.62 -2.63 -18.02
N ALA A 740 19.09 -1.92 -17.02
CA ALA A 740 19.06 -0.46 -17.03
C ALA A 740 20.46 0.15 -17.06
N ASN A 741 21.40 -0.37 -16.24
CA ASN A 741 22.76 0.13 -16.18
C ASN A 741 23.52 -0.10 -17.50
N LEU A 742 23.41 -1.27 -18.11
CA LEU A 742 24.06 -1.55 -19.39
C LEU A 742 23.48 -0.69 -20.52
N ARG A 743 22.16 -0.55 -20.60
CA ARG A 743 21.52 0.37 -21.56
C ARG A 743 21.95 1.83 -21.39
N HIS A 744 22.24 2.23 -20.15
CA HIS A 744 22.61 3.61 -19.85
C HIS A 744 24.09 3.91 -20.17
N HIS A 745 24.98 2.93 -20.01
CA HIS A 745 26.43 3.14 -20.13
C HIS A 745 27.04 2.58 -21.43
N LEU A 746 26.35 1.67 -22.13
CA LEU A 746 26.83 1.03 -23.35
C LEU A 746 25.94 1.42 -24.55
N PRO A 747 26.53 1.55 -25.75
CA PRO A 747 25.77 1.86 -26.96
C PRO A 747 24.79 0.72 -27.32
N ALA A 748 23.68 1.08 -27.96
CA ALA A 748 22.60 0.16 -28.35
C ALA A 748 22.89 -0.67 -29.62
N GLU A 749 24.11 -1.16 -29.77
CA GLU A 749 24.50 -2.03 -30.89
C GLU A 749 24.14 -3.48 -30.57
N GLU A 750 23.22 -4.08 -31.35
CA GLU A 750 22.55 -5.35 -31.04
C GLU A 750 23.46 -6.60 -30.93
N ASP A 751 24.76 -6.49 -31.26
CA ASP A 751 25.72 -7.61 -31.21
C ASP A 751 26.81 -7.48 -30.12
N ARG A 752 26.93 -6.32 -29.47
CA ARG A 752 28.04 -6.02 -28.53
C ARG A 752 27.79 -6.51 -27.12
N TRP A 753 26.54 -6.59 -26.69
CA TRP A 753 26.20 -7.10 -25.37
C TRP A 753 24.75 -7.56 -25.30
N ARG A 754 24.46 -8.52 -24.42
CA ARG A 754 23.10 -8.97 -24.12
C ARG A 754 22.97 -9.35 -22.66
N VAL A 755 21.76 -9.24 -22.12
CA VAL A 755 21.47 -9.57 -20.72
C VAL A 755 20.62 -10.84 -20.66
N THR A 756 20.97 -11.75 -19.75
CA THR A 756 20.26 -13.02 -19.55
C THR A 756 19.86 -13.19 -18.08
N ASN A 757 18.75 -13.89 -17.84
CA ASN A 757 18.24 -14.22 -16.51
C ASN A 757 18.18 -15.73 -16.33
N LEU A 758 19.36 -16.36 -16.24
CA LEU A 758 19.52 -17.81 -16.17
C LEU A 758 20.20 -18.22 -14.85
N ASP A 759 19.90 -19.44 -14.39
CA ASP A 759 20.62 -20.05 -13.27
C ASP A 759 22.02 -20.49 -13.73
N GLY A 760 23.02 -19.70 -13.34
CA GLY A 760 24.43 -19.92 -13.68
C GLY A 760 25.03 -21.20 -13.07
N THR A 761 24.33 -21.90 -12.18
CA THR A 761 24.82 -23.17 -11.60
C THR A 761 24.48 -24.39 -12.47
N THR A 762 23.52 -24.26 -13.40
CA THR A 762 22.96 -25.39 -14.14
C THR A 762 23.78 -25.79 -15.36
N SER A 763 23.77 -27.09 -15.68
CA SER A 763 24.32 -27.67 -16.91
C SER A 763 23.34 -27.48 -18.07
N GLY A 764 23.54 -26.44 -18.88
CA GLY A 764 22.73 -26.20 -20.08
C GLY A 764 22.25 -24.76 -20.26
N GLY A 765 22.45 -23.88 -19.27
CA GLY A 765 22.13 -22.45 -19.42
C GLY A 765 23.02 -21.71 -20.42
N PHE A 766 24.24 -22.21 -20.64
CA PHE A 766 25.21 -21.65 -21.57
C PHE A 766 25.83 -22.77 -22.42
N GLU A 767 26.13 -22.46 -23.66
CA GLU A 767 26.72 -23.40 -24.61
C GLU A 767 28.16 -23.77 -24.19
N ASP A 768 28.46 -25.07 -24.20
CA ASP A 768 29.77 -25.60 -23.82
C ASP A 768 30.85 -25.16 -24.82
N GLY A 769 31.96 -24.62 -24.31
CA GLY A 769 33.06 -24.16 -25.16
C GLY A 769 32.72 -22.96 -26.05
N ALA A 770 31.72 -22.17 -25.71
CA ALA A 770 31.27 -21.05 -26.54
C ALA A 770 32.01 -19.73 -26.28
N TYR A 771 32.66 -19.58 -25.13
CA TYR A 771 33.25 -18.31 -24.69
C TYR A 771 34.78 -18.34 -24.63
N ASP A 772 35.44 -17.25 -25.06
CA ASP A 772 36.89 -17.09 -24.96
C ASP A 772 37.34 -16.72 -23.54
N ARG A 773 36.45 -16.02 -22.82
CA ARG A 773 36.64 -15.52 -21.46
C ARG A 773 35.37 -15.69 -20.64
N VAL A 774 35.50 -16.10 -19.38
CA VAL A 774 34.37 -16.15 -18.44
C VAL A 774 34.77 -15.50 -17.12
N LEU A 775 33.97 -14.54 -16.66
CA LEU A 775 34.08 -13.94 -15.34
C LEU A 775 33.04 -14.55 -14.40
N VAL A 776 33.51 -14.99 -13.23
CA VAL A 776 32.67 -15.49 -12.14
C VAL A 776 32.90 -14.58 -10.94
N ASP A 777 32.19 -13.45 -10.89
CA ASP A 777 32.10 -12.58 -9.71
C ASP A 777 31.06 -13.16 -8.74
N ALA A 778 31.49 -14.10 -7.90
CA ALA A 778 30.56 -14.99 -7.23
C ALA A 778 29.86 -14.30 -6.04
N PRO A 779 28.55 -14.58 -5.81
CA PRO A 779 27.88 -14.13 -4.60
C PRO A 779 28.60 -14.68 -3.37
N CYS A 780 28.95 -13.81 -2.43
CA CYS A 780 29.79 -14.15 -1.28
C CYS A 780 29.37 -13.41 -0.01
N SER A 781 29.97 -13.77 1.12
CA SER A 781 29.68 -13.21 2.45
C SER A 781 29.85 -11.69 2.57
N SER A 782 30.69 -11.06 1.74
CA SER A 782 30.86 -9.60 1.65
C SER A 782 31.17 -8.93 3.01
N GLU A 783 32.19 -9.37 3.74
CA GLU A 783 32.46 -8.94 5.13
C GLU A 783 32.52 -7.42 5.33
N ARG A 784 33.07 -6.66 4.38
CA ARG A 784 33.09 -5.19 4.48
C ARG A 784 31.68 -4.60 4.60
N HIS A 785 30.71 -5.15 3.87
CA HIS A 785 29.31 -4.74 3.96
C HIS A 785 28.74 -4.99 5.36
N ILE A 786 29.05 -6.16 5.95
CA ILE A 786 28.65 -6.54 7.31
C ILE A 786 29.24 -5.57 8.35
N ILE A 787 30.52 -5.21 8.21
CA ILE A 787 31.21 -4.27 9.10
C ILE A 787 30.57 -2.87 9.04
N HIS A 788 30.31 -2.33 7.84
CA HIS A 788 29.66 -1.03 7.71
C HIS A 788 28.22 -1.03 8.23
N ALA A 789 27.44 -2.09 7.97
CA ALA A 789 26.09 -2.23 8.49
C ALA A 789 26.09 -2.22 10.03
N HIS A 790 27.03 -2.96 10.64
CA HIS A 790 27.24 -2.96 12.09
C HIS A 790 27.61 -1.57 12.61
N ALA A 791 28.63 -0.92 12.06
CA ALA A 791 29.07 0.39 12.53
C ALA A 791 27.97 1.45 12.45
N LYS A 792 27.24 1.50 11.32
CA LYS A 792 26.14 2.44 11.10
C LYS A 792 25.00 2.22 12.10
N LYS A 793 24.56 0.96 12.29
CA LYS A 793 23.46 0.63 13.21
C LYS A 793 23.88 0.79 14.67
N SER A 794 25.11 0.39 15.03
CA SER A 794 25.66 0.56 16.39
C SER A 794 25.78 2.03 16.80
N ALA A 795 26.22 2.91 15.89
CA ALA A 795 26.26 4.36 16.13
C ALA A 795 24.87 4.96 16.41
N ALA A 796 23.81 4.34 15.86
CA ALA A 796 22.42 4.70 16.11
C ALA A 796 21.80 3.97 17.32
N GLY A 797 22.59 3.22 18.10
CA GLY A 797 22.11 2.43 19.24
C GLY A 797 21.30 1.18 18.86
N GLN A 798 21.45 0.70 17.62
CA GLN A 798 20.71 -0.41 17.03
C GLN A 798 21.60 -1.63 16.79
N ILE A 799 21.00 -2.73 16.35
CA ILE A 799 21.70 -3.98 16.04
C ILE A 799 21.63 -4.24 14.53
N ALA A 800 22.77 -4.58 13.94
CA ALA A 800 22.83 -5.02 12.55
C ALA A 800 22.49 -6.50 12.40
N ASP A 801 21.38 -6.79 11.72
CA ASP A 801 20.97 -8.14 11.35
C ASP A 801 22.06 -8.86 10.54
N GLU A 802 22.76 -8.12 9.70
CA GLU A 802 23.90 -8.59 8.90
C GLU A 802 24.99 -9.20 9.80
N MET A 803 25.31 -8.53 10.91
CA MET A 803 26.27 -9.01 11.90
C MET A 803 25.70 -10.14 12.75
N VAL A 804 24.44 -10.05 13.20
CA VAL A 804 23.82 -11.09 14.04
C VAL A 804 23.63 -12.41 13.30
N ASN A 805 23.37 -12.35 11.99
CA ASN A 805 23.17 -13.51 11.14
C ASN A 805 24.46 -14.03 10.52
N TRP A 806 25.58 -13.32 10.70
CA TRP A 806 26.88 -13.82 10.28
C TRP A 806 27.19 -15.13 11.00
N LYS A 807 27.71 -16.09 10.23
CA LYS A 807 28.13 -17.40 10.74
C LYS A 807 29.58 -17.62 10.34
N PRO A 808 30.38 -18.26 11.19
CA PRO A 808 31.79 -18.51 10.92
C PRO A 808 32.05 -19.48 9.76
N THR A 809 31.02 -20.20 9.27
CA THR A 809 31.13 -21.17 8.18
C THR A 809 30.21 -20.81 7.02
N ALA A 810 30.77 -20.27 5.94
CA ALA A 810 30.06 -19.96 4.69
C ALA A 810 29.88 -21.19 3.77
N SER A 811 29.70 -22.39 4.34
CA SER A 811 29.76 -23.65 3.57
C SER A 811 28.70 -23.76 2.47
N ALA A 812 27.53 -23.13 2.64
CA ALA A 812 26.48 -23.10 1.63
C ALA A 812 26.86 -22.21 0.43
N LEU A 813 27.42 -21.01 0.68
CA LEU A 813 27.88 -20.11 -0.38
C LEU A 813 29.04 -20.73 -1.16
N ALA A 814 30.02 -21.33 -0.48
CA ALA A 814 31.13 -22.03 -1.12
C ALA A 814 30.68 -23.17 -2.05
N LYS A 815 29.58 -23.87 -1.72
CA LYS A 815 29.01 -24.90 -2.61
C LYS A 815 28.41 -24.30 -3.88
N THR A 816 27.67 -23.19 -3.77
CA THR A 816 27.11 -22.48 -4.91
C THR A 816 28.21 -21.87 -5.78
N GLN A 817 29.19 -21.21 -5.16
CA GLN A 817 30.39 -20.67 -5.83
C GLN A 817 31.13 -21.74 -6.62
N LEU A 818 31.27 -22.95 -6.05
CA LEU A 818 31.84 -24.08 -6.75
C LEU A 818 31.00 -24.52 -7.96
N ALA A 819 29.68 -24.54 -7.85
CA ALA A 819 28.80 -24.89 -8.97
C ALA A 819 28.88 -23.85 -10.10
N LEU A 820 28.95 -22.56 -9.76
CA LEU A 820 29.18 -21.47 -10.72
C LEU A 820 30.52 -21.61 -11.43
N LEU A 821 31.60 -21.88 -10.68
CA LEU A 821 32.93 -22.12 -11.25
C LEU A 821 32.93 -23.33 -12.21
N LYS A 822 32.21 -24.40 -11.87
CA LYS A 822 32.02 -25.58 -12.75
C LYS A 822 31.33 -25.22 -14.05
N ALA A 823 30.26 -24.42 -13.99
CA ALA A 823 29.55 -23.98 -15.17
C ALA A 823 30.45 -23.11 -16.07
N ALA A 824 31.19 -22.18 -15.46
CA ALA A 824 32.14 -21.32 -16.18
C ALA A 824 33.25 -22.12 -16.89
N LEU A 825 33.82 -23.14 -16.24
CA LEU A 825 34.83 -24.01 -16.85
C LEU A 825 34.29 -24.86 -18.01
N ARG A 826 32.98 -25.12 -18.05
CA ARG A 826 32.35 -25.79 -19.19
C ARG A 826 32.08 -24.84 -20.35
N ALA A 827 31.52 -23.67 -20.04
CA ALA A 827 31.19 -22.63 -21.00
C ALA A 827 32.43 -22.06 -21.73
N VAL A 828 33.59 -22.05 -21.08
CA VAL A 828 34.84 -21.54 -21.71
C VAL A 828 35.43 -22.54 -22.72
N LYS A 829 35.97 -22.03 -23.83
CA LYS A 829 36.75 -22.77 -24.84
C LYS A 829 37.99 -23.42 -24.23
N VAL A 830 38.46 -24.52 -24.83
CA VAL A 830 39.80 -25.05 -24.55
C VAL A 830 40.84 -23.97 -24.89
N GLY A 831 41.79 -23.74 -24.00
CA GLY A 831 42.76 -22.64 -24.07
C GLY A 831 42.24 -21.29 -23.56
N GLY A 832 40.92 -21.15 -23.36
CA GLY A 832 40.27 -19.95 -22.82
C GLY A 832 40.49 -19.77 -21.32
N ARG A 833 40.14 -18.57 -20.82
CA ARG A 833 40.45 -18.14 -19.45
C ARG A 833 39.19 -17.88 -18.63
N VAL A 834 39.19 -18.35 -17.39
CA VAL A 834 38.16 -18.06 -16.38
C VAL A 834 38.80 -17.25 -15.26
N VAL A 835 38.16 -16.16 -14.85
CA VAL A 835 38.50 -15.46 -13.61
C VAL A 835 37.40 -15.70 -12.59
N TYR A 836 37.77 -16.31 -11.49
CA TYR A 836 36.91 -16.42 -10.31
C TYR A 836 37.26 -15.29 -9.35
N ALA A 837 36.27 -14.53 -8.90
CA ALA A 837 36.47 -13.41 -7.98
C ALA A 837 35.39 -13.36 -6.90
N THR A 838 35.75 -12.82 -5.73
CA THR A 838 34.82 -12.53 -4.62
C THR A 838 35.27 -11.26 -3.91
N CYS A 839 34.38 -10.58 -3.19
CA CYS A 839 34.74 -9.54 -2.23
C CYS A 839 34.78 -10.07 -0.78
N SER A 840 35.00 -11.38 -0.61
CA SER A 840 35.03 -12.06 0.69
C SER A 840 36.45 -12.14 1.26
N LEU A 841 36.54 -12.03 2.58
CA LEU A 841 37.75 -12.28 3.35
C LEU A 841 37.93 -13.78 3.70
N SER A 842 36.91 -14.61 3.49
CA SER A 842 36.92 -16.02 3.89
C SER A 842 37.77 -16.88 2.96
N PRO A 843 38.77 -17.63 3.49
CA PRO A 843 39.54 -18.59 2.70
C PRO A 843 38.67 -19.70 2.06
N GLU A 844 37.57 -20.07 2.69
CA GLU A 844 36.65 -21.11 2.22
C GLU A 844 35.91 -20.70 0.93
N GLU A 845 35.58 -19.43 0.80
CA GLU A 845 34.96 -18.83 -0.40
C GLU A 845 35.98 -18.45 -1.47
N ASN A 846 37.25 -18.42 -1.11
CA ASN A 846 38.36 -18.03 -1.98
C ASN A 846 39.11 -19.28 -2.47
N ASP A 847 40.29 -19.55 -1.90
CA ASP A 847 41.10 -20.70 -2.28
C ASP A 847 40.38 -22.04 -2.08
N GLY A 848 39.47 -22.14 -1.09
CA GLY A 848 38.70 -23.36 -0.82
C GLY A 848 37.75 -23.78 -1.96
N VAL A 849 37.29 -22.82 -2.77
CA VAL A 849 36.49 -23.10 -3.97
C VAL A 849 37.40 -23.54 -5.13
N VAL A 850 38.55 -22.89 -5.28
CA VAL A 850 39.50 -23.12 -6.38
C VAL A 850 40.28 -24.44 -6.24
N ASP A 851 40.57 -24.87 -5.00
CA ASP A 851 41.32 -26.10 -4.65
C ASP A 851 40.79 -27.36 -5.35
N LYS A 852 39.51 -27.37 -5.71
CA LYS A 852 38.84 -28.53 -6.31
C LYS A 852 39.10 -28.72 -7.81
N TYR A 853 39.84 -27.82 -8.48
CA TYR A 853 39.95 -27.77 -9.95
C TYR A 853 41.37 -27.55 -10.54
N LEU A 854 42.42 -27.80 -9.77
CA LEU A 854 43.75 -27.21 -10.02
C LEU A 854 44.48 -27.61 -11.32
N GLN A 855 44.68 -26.61 -12.19
CA GLN A 855 45.99 -25.99 -12.50
C GLN A 855 45.78 -24.47 -12.63
N THR A 856 46.50 -23.63 -11.85
CA THR A 856 46.37 -22.16 -11.89
C THR A 856 47.69 -21.45 -12.20
N ALA A 857 47.62 -20.31 -12.89
CA ALA A 857 48.74 -19.41 -13.12
C ALA A 857 48.35 -18.00 -12.66
N ALA A 858 48.93 -17.53 -11.56
CA ALA A 858 48.63 -16.20 -11.02
C ALA A 858 49.50 -15.14 -11.71
N LYS A 859 48.87 -14.10 -12.28
CA LYS A 859 49.56 -12.90 -12.79
C LYS A 859 49.88 -11.97 -11.59
N GLN A 860 51.07 -11.40 -11.55
CA GLN A 860 51.50 -10.52 -10.45
C GLN A 860 50.93 -9.11 -10.63
N GLU A 861 50.11 -8.66 -9.67
CA GLU A 861 49.62 -7.28 -9.57
C GLU A 861 50.20 -6.64 -8.31
N ASN A 862 50.78 -5.43 -8.42
CA ASN A 862 51.55 -4.78 -7.35
C ASN A 862 50.74 -4.39 -6.10
N VAL A 863 49.42 -4.49 -6.15
CA VAL A 863 48.48 -4.08 -5.09
C VAL A 863 47.78 -5.25 -4.38
N SER A 864 48.28 -6.47 -4.57
CA SER A 864 47.62 -7.69 -4.06
C SER A 864 48.60 -8.64 -3.37
N GLU A 865 48.10 -9.40 -2.40
CA GLU A 865 48.82 -10.45 -1.68
C GLU A 865 48.61 -11.80 -2.35
N LYS A 866 49.65 -12.64 -2.37
CA LYS A 866 49.55 -13.99 -2.93
C LYS A 866 48.84 -14.91 -1.94
N THR A 867 47.82 -15.64 -2.39
CA THR A 867 47.17 -16.70 -1.62
C THR A 867 47.60 -18.07 -2.14
N ARG A 868 46.94 -19.16 -1.73
CA ARG A 868 47.32 -20.52 -2.16
C ARG A 868 47.18 -20.71 -3.67
N TYR A 869 46.09 -20.23 -4.27
CA TYR A 869 45.78 -20.42 -5.70
C TYR A 869 45.47 -19.13 -6.46
N GLY A 870 45.28 -18.01 -5.76
CA GLY A 870 44.96 -16.72 -6.34
C GLY A 870 45.72 -15.58 -5.67
N ARG A 871 45.09 -14.40 -5.68
CA ARG A 871 45.58 -13.20 -5.02
C ARG A 871 44.42 -12.45 -4.38
N ILE A 872 44.69 -11.71 -3.31
CA ILE A 872 43.69 -10.88 -2.62
C ILE A 872 44.22 -9.45 -2.49
N ILE A 873 43.41 -8.47 -2.89
CA ILE A 873 43.64 -7.05 -2.61
C ILE A 873 42.95 -6.77 -1.29
N LEU A 874 43.70 -6.21 -0.34
CA LEU A 874 43.20 -5.82 0.97
C LEU A 874 43.40 -4.31 1.17
N PRO A 875 42.47 -3.63 1.87
CA PRO A 875 42.52 -2.17 2.00
C PRO A 875 43.67 -1.67 2.88
N ASP A 876 44.31 -2.52 3.67
CA ASP A 876 45.49 -2.20 4.48
C ASP A 876 46.82 -2.56 3.81
N HIS A 877 46.80 -3.03 2.56
CA HIS A 877 48.03 -3.37 1.84
C HIS A 877 48.95 -2.14 1.71
N PRO A 878 50.29 -2.26 1.88
CA PRO A 878 51.21 -1.11 1.87
C PRO A 878 51.17 -0.28 0.58
N SER A 879 50.87 -0.89 -0.57
CA SER A 879 50.65 -0.22 -1.85
C SER A 879 49.17 -0.06 -2.21
N GLY A 880 48.25 -0.41 -1.31
CA GLY A 880 46.86 -0.74 -1.61
C GLY A 880 45.89 0.43 -1.73
N HIS A 881 46.29 1.67 -1.44
CA HIS A 881 45.47 2.89 -1.58
C HIS A 881 44.00 2.77 -1.06
N ARG A 882 43.75 1.91 -0.06
CA ARG A 882 42.44 1.58 0.55
C ARG A 882 41.40 0.87 -0.35
N TRP A 883 41.81 0.23 -1.44
CA TRP A 883 40.93 -0.54 -2.32
C TRP A 883 40.66 -1.98 -1.82
N GLY A 884 39.58 -2.60 -2.27
CA GLY A 884 39.21 -3.97 -1.88
C GLY A 884 38.48 -4.06 -0.53
N PRO A 885 38.08 -5.25 -0.06
CA PRO A 885 38.69 -6.52 -0.42
C PRO A 885 38.22 -7.07 -1.75
N ILE A 886 39.14 -7.64 -2.53
CA ILE A 886 38.77 -8.52 -3.64
C ILE A 886 39.77 -9.67 -3.78
N PHE A 887 39.25 -10.89 -3.78
CA PHE A 887 40.00 -12.08 -4.17
C PHE A 887 39.80 -12.33 -5.66
N PHE A 888 40.84 -12.79 -6.35
CA PHE A 888 40.73 -13.32 -7.69
C PHE A 888 41.69 -14.48 -7.95
N ALA A 889 41.24 -15.45 -8.74
CA ALA A 889 42.03 -16.57 -9.24
C ALA A 889 41.82 -16.73 -10.75
N VAL A 890 42.92 -16.94 -11.48
CA VAL A 890 42.92 -17.09 -12.94
C VAL A 890 43.10 -18.57 -13.28
N LEU A 891 42.14 -19.13 -14.00
CA LEU A 891 42.15 -20.52 -14.46
C LEU A 891 42.20 -20.55 -15.99
N ARG A 892 42.88 -21.55 -16.54
CA ARG A 892 42.91 -21.82 -17.98
C ARG A 892 42.38 -23.22 -18.25
N LYS A 893 41.43 -23.35 -19.18
CA LYS A 893 40.93 -24.67 -19.57
C LYS A 893 41.98 -25.35 -20.46
N VAL A 894 42.50 -26.48 -20.01
CA VAL A 894 43.41 -27.32 -20.81
C VAL A 894 42.62 -28.45 -21.47
N GLU A 895 43.15 -28.96 -22.59
CA GLU A 895 42.57 -30.12 -23.25
C GLU A 895 42.73 -31.34 -22.32
N ARG A 896 41.69 -32.17 -22.23
CA ARG A 896 41.75 -33.38 -21.42
C ARG A 896 42.76 -34.32 -22.10
N PRO A 897 43.82 -34.78 -21.42
CA PRO A 897 44.74 -35.73 -22.04
C PRO A 897 43.96 -36.96 -22.49
N PRO A 898 44.26 -37.55 -23.67
CA PRO A 898 43.66 -38.81 -24.06
C PRO A 898 44.00 -39.85 -22.99
N ASN A 899 42.98 -40.56 -22.51
CA ASN A 899 43.10 -41.62 -21.50
C ASN A 899 43.98 -42.77 -21.99
#